data_AF-A0A9D5DHY6-F1
#
_entry.id   AF-A0A9D5DHY6-F1
#
_cell.length_a   1.000
_cell.length_b   1.000
_cell.length_c   1.000
_cell.angle_alpha   90.00
_cell.angle_beta   90.00
_cell.angle_gamma   90.00
#
_symmetry.space_group_name_H-M   'P 1'
#
loop_
_entity.id
_entity.type
_entity.pdbx_description
1 polymer ?
#
loop_
_entity_poly.entity_id
_entity_poly.type
_entity_poly.pdbx_seq_one_letter_code
_entity_poly.pdbx_strand_id
1 'polypeptide(L)'
;MVSRSYSNLLELASGDSPSFGHVGKRLPRVMTVAGIISDLGEENSSSVGSDAPSSMSQERIIIVGNQLPVRAHQRPGNEGWSFSWDEDSLLLQLKDGLGEDVEVIYIGCLREDIEPREQDDVSLTLLETFKCVPTFLPPDLFSKFYHGFCKQQLWPLFHYMLPLSPDLGGRFDRSLWQAYLSVNKIFADKVMEVINPDEDYVWVHDYHLMVLPTFLRKRFNRVKLGFFLHSPFPSSEIYRTLPVRDELLRALLNADLIGFHTFDYARHFLSCCSRMLGLAYKSKRGYIGLEYYGRTVNIKILPVGIHMGQLQSVMDLPETETKVAELRDRFNGRMVLLGVDDMDIFKGISLKLLAMEQLLVQHPDWVGKLVLVQIANPARGRGRDVKEVQSETYSAAKRINDTFRRPGYEPVVVIDTPLQFYERIAYYVIAECCLVTAVRDGMNLIPYEYIICRQGNEKLNQTLQLDPLVPKKSMLVVSEFIGCSPSLSGAIRVNPWNIDAVAEAIDGALAMRESEKQLRHEKHYRYVSTHDVAFWANSFLQDLERTCKDHIRRRCWGIGFGLGFRVIALDPNFRKLSVDHIVSAYKRTKNRAILLDYDGTMMPQTSINKTPNPEAISILNSLCKDPKNVVFLVSGRGKDTLSKWFSDCPKLVIAAEHGYFLRQTDNVEWETCVPIAEFDWKQIAEPVMKLYTETTDEIAGLEVYSFWMNSWELTMSEPDILSTNVQATYCPSVIYRPILPSDLDVLEQIHANLFPIRYEREFFLNVVNGHGIVSWGAIDVGPNRQSDELIGFVTTRVIAARESEIEDLLTADASRKDQTLVYILTLGVVEHYRNHGIAGSLVREVIKYASSITNCRAVYLHVIAYNQPAINFYQKMQFKLVRRLNKFYYIKGQHYDAYLFVYYVNGGRSPCSPLDILSTAATYIKGMLKLLATKLWKKDEKKTPRWSKCKESNTLLVTQNKRIIGSDSAVCQCV
;
A
#
# COMPACT_ATOMS: atom_id res chain seq x y z
N MET A 1 11.34 -41.05 31.78
CA MET A 1 12.48 -41.16 30.85
C MET A 1 12.30 -40.11 29.76
N VAL A 2 13.14 -39.07 29.81
CA VAL A 2 13.11 -37.89 28.93
C VAL A 2 13.95 -38.21 27.69
N SER A 3 13.36 -38.22 26.50
CA SER A 3 14.10 -38.42 25.25
C SER A 3 14.77 -37.13 24.82
N ARG A 4 16.10 -37.17 24.81
CA ARG A 4 17.01 -36.16 24.26
C ARG A 4 16.90 -36.15 22.74
N SER A 5 16.64 -34.99 22.14
CA SER A 5 17.10 -34.65 20.78
C SER A 5 16.89 -33.16 20.50
N TYR A 6 17.77 -32.33 21.07
CA TYR A 6 18.02 -30.97 20.64
C TYR A 6 19.54 -30.80 20.64
N SER A 7 20.17 -30.82 19.46
CA SER A 7 21.49 -30.21 19.17
C SER A 7 21.85 -30.37 17.69
N ASN A 8 22.40 -29.29 17.13
CA ASN A 8 23.38 -29.19 16.03
C ASN A 8 22.93 -29.43 14.57
N LEU A 9 22.87 -28.33 13.81
CA LEU A 9 22.86 -28.30 12.33
C LEU A 9 23.88 -27.31 11.73
N LEU A 10 24.94 -26.97 12.49
CA LEU A 10 26.08 -26.19 11.99
C LEU A 10 27.41 -26.99 11.97
N GLU A 11 27.39 -28.26 12.37
CA GLU A 11 28.60 -29.08 12.57
C GLU A 11 28.97 -30.00 11.39
N LEU A 12 28.36 -29.84 10.21
CA LEU A 12 28.69 -30.66 9.03
C LEU A 12 29.44 -29.91 7.92
N ALA A 13 30.00 -28.72 8.19
CA ALA A 13 30.71 -27.95 7.16
C ALA A 13 32.05 -27.31 7.57
N SER A 14 32.59 -27.59 8.75
CA SER A 14 33.91 -27.09 9.14
C SER A 14 34.63 -28.10 10.02
N GLY A 15 35.49 -28.92 9.39
CA GLY A 15 36.51 -29.67 10.10
C GLY A 15 37.57 -28.70 10.58
N ASP A 16 37.57 -28.42 11.89
CA ASP A 16 38.76 -28.31 12.74
C ASP A 16 38.36 -27.69 14.09
N SER A 17 38.66 -28.38 15.18
CA SER A 17 38.45 -27.94 16.55
C SER A 17 39.59 -27.04 17.03
N PRO A 18 39.30 -26.05 17.91
CA PRO A 18 39.96 -26.13 19.21
C PRO A 18 39.07 -25.79 20.41
N SER A 19 39.50 -26.35 21.54
CA SER A 19 38.94 -26.31 22.89
C SER A 19 38.83 -24.91 23.50
N PHE A 20 37.71 -24.62 24.18
CA PHE A 20 37.59 -23.50 25.12
C PHE A 20 37.32 -23.98 26.55
N GLY A 21 38.17 -23.54 27.47
CA GLY A 21 38.04 -23.74 28.91
C GLY A 21 37.01 -22.81 29.55
N HIS A 22 36.42 -23.29 30.65
CA HIS A 22 35.53 -22.53 31.53
C HIS A 22 36.29 -21.44 32.32
N VAL A 23 35.66 -20.28 32.52
CA VAL A 23 35.21 -19.70 33.82
C VAL A 23 34.92 -18.19 33.64
N GLY A 24 33.76 -17.73 34.13
CA GLY A 24 33.40 -16.31 34.28
C GLY A 24 31.94 -16.13 34.73
N LYS A 25 31.68 -15.31 35.75
CA LYS A 25 30.51 -15.34 36.64
C LYS A 25 29.20 -14.83 36.02
N ARG A 26 28.08 -15.50 36.33
CA ARG A 26 26.69 -15.12 35.97
C ARG A 26 26.17 -13.99 36.86
N LEU A 27 25.60 -12.96 36.24
CA LEU A 27 24.69 -11.99 36.86
C LEU A 27 23.35 -12.66 37.27
N PRO A 28 22.63 -12.15 38.28
CA PRO A 28 21.49 -12.84 38.88
C PRO A 28 20.27 -12.84 37.95
N ARG A 29 19.75 -14.04 37.69
CA ARG A 29 18.46 -14.26 37.02
C ARG A 29 17.33 -13.79 37.95
N VAL A 30 16.53 -12.83 37.50
CA VAL A 30 15.17 -12.66 38.01
C VAL A 30 14.35 -13.85 37.52
N MET A 31 13.93 -14.71 38.45
CA MET A 31 13.14 -15.90 38.14
C MET A 31 11.73 -15.52 37.71
N THR A 32 11.36 -15.82 36.46
CA THR A 32 9.98 -16.14 36.10
C THR A 32 9.84 -17.67 36.05
N VAL A 33 8.98 -18.17 36.92
CA VAL A 33 8.69 -19.61 37.09
C VAL A 33 8.05 -20.17 35.82
N ALA A 34 8.52 -21.32 35.37
CA ALA A 34 7.92 -22.06 34.26
C ALA A 34 6.61 -22.72 34.71
N GLY A 35 5.47 -22.25 34.16
CA GLY A 35 4.19 -22.93 34.29
C GLY A 35 4.16 -24.23 33.48
N ILE A 36 4.22 -25.35 34.19
CA ILE A 36 3.91 -26.68 33.66
C ILE A 36 2.40 -26.75 33.45
N ILE A 37 1.96 -26.99 32.21
CA ILE A 37 0.56 -27.32 31.91
C ILE A 37 0.34 -28.76 32.37
N SER A 38 -0.40 -28.92 33.47
CA SER A 38 -1.09 -30.17 33.79
C SER A 38 -2.58 -29.98 33.53
N ASP A 39 -3.07 -30.57 32.45
CA ASP A 39 -4.48 -30.91 32.26
C ASP A 39 -4.90 -31.88 33.37
N LEU A 40 -5.93 -31.56 34.15
CA LEU A 40 -6.93 -32.47 34.72
C LEU A 40 -8.09 -31.63 35.29
N GLY A 41 -9.32 -32.11 35.10
CA GLY A 41 -10.56 -31.33 35.20
C GLY A 41 -11.20 -31.22 36.59
N GLU A 42 -12.37 -30.56 36.52
CA GLU A 42 -13.54 -30.59 37.42
C GLU A 42 -13.63 -29.66 38.65
N GLU A 43 -14.69 -28.84 38.57
CA GLU A 43 -15.69 -28.45 39.59
C GLU A 43 -15.38 -27.49 40.76
N ASN A 44 -16.19 -26.41 40.77
CA ASN A 44 -16.76 -25.65 41.89
C ASN A 44 -16.02 -25.61 43.25
N SER A 45 -15.51 -24.43 43.61
CA SER A 45 -15.76 -23.86 44.94
C SER A 45 -15.44 -22.36 44.98
N SER A 46 -16.36 -21.61 45.57
CA SER A 46 -16.27 -20.18 45.91
C SER A 46 -15.54 -19.95 47.23
N SER A 47 -15.02 -18.72 47.41
CA SER A 47 -14.57 -18.06 48.66
C SER A 47 -13.07 -18.23 48.98
N VAL A 48 -12.29 -17.27 49.51
CA VAL A 48 -12.49 -15.91 50.06
C VAL A 48 -11.24 -15.08 49.70
N GLY A 49 -11.41 -13.76 49.53
CA GLY A 49 -10.37 -12.83 49.10
C GLY A 49 -9.19 -12.65 50.06
N SER A 50 -8.08 -12.24 49.45
CA SER A 50 -6.99 -11.51 50.10
C SER A 50 -6.84 -10.19 49.34
N ASP A 51 -7.25 -9.10 49.96
CA ASP A 51 -6.98 -7.74 49.52
C ASP A 51 -5.48 -7.46 49.66
N ALA A 52 -4.72 -7.71 48.59
CA ALA A 52 -3.49 -6.98 48.32
C ALA A 52 -3.81 -5.99 47.21
N PRO A 53 -3.45 -4.70 47.32
CA PRO A 53 -3.64 -3.77 46.22
C PRO A 53 -2.81 -4.31 45.05
N SER A 54 -3.50 -4.78 44.02
CA SER A 54 -2.89 -5.16 42.75
C SER A 54 -2.02 -3.98 42.30
N SER A 55 -0.70 -4.15 42.29
CA SER A 55 0.19 -3.22 41.61
C SER A 55 -0.38 -3.04 40.22
N MET A 56 -0.77 -1.83 39.84
CA MET A 56 -1.26 -1.55 38.50
C MET A 56 -0.23 -2.11 37.52
N SER A 57 -0.62 -3.09 36.70
CA SER A 57 0.26 -3.72 35.74
C SER A 57 0.65 -2.66 34.71
N GLN A 58 1.83 -2.07 34.89
CA GLN A 58 2.34 -1.06 34.01
C GLN A 58 2.55 -1.67 32.62
N GLU A 59 1.91 -1.13 31.60
CA GLU A 59 2.06 -1.63 30.24
C GLU A 59 3.51 -1.40 29.77
N ARG A 60 4.08 -2.40 29.09
CA ARG A 60 5.50 -2.39 28.73
C ARG A 60 5.71 -2.67 27.25
N ILE A 61 6.58 -1.87 26.65
CA ILE A 61 6.95 -1.96 25.24
C ILE A 61 8.47 -2.01 25.06
N ILE A 62 8.91 -2.91 24.21
CA ILE A 62 10.31 -3.10 23.84
C ILE A 62 10.51 -2.55 22.44
N ILE A 63 11.28 -1.47 22.33
CA ILE A 63 11.64 -0.84 21.07
C ILE A 63 12.99 -1.39 20.62
N VAL A 64 13.03 -1.95 19.42
CA VAL A 64 14.23 -2.60 18.89
C VAL A 64 14.65 -1.92 17.59
N GLY A 65 15.82 -1.30 17.61
CA GLY A 65 16.39 -0.60 16.46
C GLY A 65 17.88 -0.90 16.32
N ASN A 66 18.45 -0.60 15.15
CA ASN A 66 19.87 -0.86 14.91
C ASN A 66 20.80 -0.12 15.88
N GLN A 67 20.42 1.09 16.31
CA GLN A 67 21.18 1.90 17.27
C GLN A 67 20.30 2.26 18.47
N LEU A 68 20.92 2.29 19.65
CA LEU A 68 20.27 2.83 20.85
C LEU A 68 20.12 4.36 20.76
N PRO A 69 19.09 4.93 21.41
CA PRO A 69 18.91 6.37 21.55
C PRO A 69 19.87 7.02 22.56
N VAL A 70 21.12 6.56 22.66
CA VAL A 70 22.11 7.10 23.62
C VAL A 70 23.43 7.40 22.92
N ARG A 71 24.10 8.47 23.37
CA ARG A 71 25.46 8.83 22.98
C ARG A 71 26.42 8.32 24.05
N ALA A 72 27.48 7.67 23.63
CA ALA A 72 28.54 7.19 24.50
C ALA A 72 29.77 8.11 24.33
N HIS A 73 30.34 8.55 25.45
CA HIS A 73 31.54 9.37 25.48
C HIS A 73 32.56 8.72 26.42
N GLN A 74 33.77 8.50 25.92
CA GLN A 74 34.86 8.00 26.75
C GLN A 74 35.35 9.11 27.69
N ARG A 75 35.49 8.81 28.98
CA ARG A 75 35.99 9.79 29.95
C ARG A 75 37.48 10.05 29.72
N PRO A 76 37.97 11.28 29.96
CA PRO A 76 39.40 11.57 29.91
C PRO A 76 40.17 10.63 30.85
N GLY A 77 41.27 10.03 30.37
CA GLY A 77 42.14 9.17 31.19
C GLY A 77 41.81 7.67 31.19
N ASN A 78 40.97 7.17 30.28
CA ASN A 78 40.53 5.76 30.21
C ASN A 78 39.75 5.28 31.44
N GLU A 79 39.14 6.18 32.22
CA GLU A 79 38.34 5.85 33.41
C GLU A 79 36.87 5.51 33.08
N GLY A 80 36.65 4.70 32.03
CA GLY A 80 35.33 4.21 31.63
C GLY A 80 34.49 5.20 30.79
N TRP A 81 33.18 4.96 30.76
CA TRP A 81 32.24 5.58 29.83
C TRP A 81 31.23 6.50 30.53
N SER A 82 30.81 7.54 29.83
CA SER A 82 29.65 8.39 30.19
C SER A 82 28.61 8.34 29.08
N PHE A 83 27.34 8.37 29.47
CA PHE A 83 26.21 8.24 28.56
C PHE A 83 25.25 9.42 28.71
N SER A 84 24.68 9.83 27.60
CA SER A 84 23.61 10.83 27.54
C SER A 84 22.57 10.42 26.50
N TRP A 85 21.34 10.92 26.63
CA TRP A 85 20.31 10.69 25.63
C TRP A 85 20.69 11.33 24.29
N ASP A 86 20.43 10.61 23.20
CA ASP A 86 20.48 11.18 21.85
C ASP A 86 19.12 11.83 21.55
N GLU A 87 18.98 13.10 21.89
CA GLU A 87 17.74 13.88 21.71
C GLU A 87 17.27 13.91 20.24
N ASP A 88 18.18 13.75 19.28
CA ASP A 88 17.88 13.67 17.84
C ASP A 88 17.34 12.29 17.40
N SER A 89 17.32 11.29 18.31
CA SER A 89 16.89 9.94 17.98
C SER A 89 15.38 9.83 17.92
N LEU A 90 14.85 9.45 16.75
CA LEU A 90 13.43 9.14 16.58
C LEU A 90 12.92 8.10 17.60
N LEU A 91 13.75 7.12 17.97
CA LEU A 91 13.37 6.09 18.92
C LEU A 91 13.17 6.66 20.33
N LEU A 92 13.90 7.71 20.70
CA LEU A 92 13.65 8.41 21.96
C LEU A 92 12.37 9.23 21.88
N GLN A 93 12.25 10.03 20.81
CA GLN A 93 11.17 11.00 20.62
C GLN A 93 9.78 10.36 20.55
N LEU A 94 9.69 9.10 20.10
CA LEU A 94 8.41 8.40 20.02
C LEU A 94 7.84 8.05 21.40
N LYS A 95 8.64 8.07 22.47
CA LYS A 95 8.19 7.84 23.85
C LYS A 95 7.06 8.78 24.24
N ASP A 96 7.10 10.02 23.79
CA ASP A 96 6.10 11.04 24.07
C ASP A 96 4.69 10.68 23.58
N GLY A 97 4.59 9.77 22.60
CA GLY A 97 3.31 9.27 22.10
C GLY A 97 2.81 7.98 22.77
N LEU A 98 3.60 7.36 23.65
CA LEU A 98 3.24 6.07 24.26
C LEU A 98 2.51 6.22 25.62
N GLY A 99 2.50 7.43 26.19
CA GLY A 99 1.88 7.71 27.50
C GLY A 99 2.87 7.60 28.66
N GLU A 100 2.64 8.37 29.73
CA GLU A 100 3.55 8.44 30.88
C GLU A 100 3.61 7.13 31.67
N ASP A 101 2.53 6.36 31.64
CA ASP A 101 2.41 5.09 32.35
C ASP A 101 3.06 3.92 31.61
N VAL A 102 3.56 4.07 30.37
CA VAL A 102 4.16 2.96 29.62
C VAL A 102 5.66 2.85 29.90
N GLU A 103 6.11 1.70 30.39
CA GLU A 103 7.55 1.42 30.53
C GLU A 103 8.13 1.07 29.16
N VAL A 104 9.15 1.82 28.74
CA VAL A 104 9.82 1.63 27.44
C VAL A 104 11.23 1.10 27.67
N ILE A 105 11.53 -0.05 27.05
CA ILE A 105 12.87 -0.65 27.03
C ILE A 105 13.44 -0.56 25.62
N TYR A 106 14.67 -0.07 25.49
CA TYR A 106 15.33 0.07 24.19
C TYR A 106 16.39 -1.01 23.98
N ILE A 107 16.44 -1.59 22.79
CA ILE A 107 17.45 -2.57 22.40
C ILE A 107 18.11 -2.13 21.09
N GLY A 108 19.45 -2.07 21.09
CA GLY A 108 20.22 -1.56 19.95
C GLY A 108 21.73 -1.61 20.15
N CYS A 109 22.50 -1.29 19.12
CA CYS A 109 23.96 -1.12 19.24
C CYS A 109 24.32 0.29 19.74
N LEU A 110 25.46 0.42 20.41
CA LEU A 110 26.12 1.71 20.59
C LEU A 110 26.88 2.10 19.32
N ARG A 111 27.13 3.40 19.15
CA ARG A 111 27.93 3.90 18.00
C ARG A 111 29.43 3.63 18.17
N GLU A 112 29.89 3.60 19.42
CA GLU A 112 31.28 3.35 19.79
C GLU A 112 31.53 1.86 20.02
N ASP A 113 32.75 1.40 19.74
CA ASP A 113 33.18 0.03 20.00
C ASP A 113 33.62 -0.11 21.47
N ILE A 114 32.97 -1.01 22.21
CA ILE A 114 33.19 -1.22 23.64
C ILE A 114 33.97 -2.51 23.84
N GLU A 115 35.11 -2.41 24.53
CA GLU A 115 35.96 -3.55 24.79
C GLU A 115 35.23 -4.63 25.63
N PRO A 116 35.42 -5.94 25.35
CA PRO A 116 34.70 -7.01 26.05
C PRO A 116 34.78 -6.98 27.57
N ARG A 117 35.88 -6.46 28.14
CA ARG A 117 36.07 -6.33 29.59
C ARG A 117 35.18 -5.29 30.25
N GLU A 118 34.66 -4.32 29.48
CA GLU A 118 33.83 -3.21 29.96
C GLU A 118 32.33 -3.42 29.66
N GLN A 119 31.99 -4.42 28.83
CA GLN A 119 30.62 -4.61 28.32
C GLN A 119 29.59 -4.89 29.42
N ASP A 120 29.96 -5.63 30.48
CA ASP A 120 29.05 -5.94 31.58
C ASP A 120 28.70 -4.67 32.38
N ASP A 121 29.70 -3.86 32.73
CA ASP A 121 29.52 -2.60 33.47
C ASP A 121 28.71 -1.57 32.66
N VAL A 122 29.00 -1.48 31.35
CA VAL A 122 28.24 -0.64 30.42
C VAL A 122 26.79 -1.11 30.32
N SER A 123 26.56 -2.42 30.23
CA SER A 123 25.20 -2.99 30.15
C SER A 123 24.38 -2.68 31.40
N LEU A 124 24.97 -2.84 32.58
CA LEU A 124 24.29 -2.52 33.85
C LEU A 124 23.96 -1.04 33.94
N THR A 125 24.92 -0.17 33.63
CA THR A 125 24.72 1.29 33.65
C THR A 125 23.59 1.73 32.72
N LEU A 126 23.57 1.20 31.49
CA LEU A 126 22.56 1.52 30.49
C LEU A 126 21.17 0.97 30.86
N LEU A 127 21.10 -0.21 31.45
CA LEU A 127 19.81 -0.79 31.85
C LEU A 127 19.21 -0.03 33.05
N GLU A 128 20.00 0.26 34.07
CA GLU A 128 19.53 0.92 35.29
C GLU A 128 19.17 2.39 35.06
N THR A 129 20.00 3.11 34.29
CA THR A 129 19.84 4.57 34.13
C THR A 129 18.96 4.93 32.93
N PHE A 130 19.07 4.17 31.83
CA PHE A 130 18.45 4.50 30.55
C PHE A 130 17.44 3.46 30.07
N LYS A 131 17.21 2.36 30.81
CA LYS A 131 16.37 1.23 30.35
C LYS A 131 16.78 0.72 28.96
N CYS A 132 18.09 0.78 28.68
CA CYS A 132 18.68 0.39 27.41
C CYS A 132 19.45 -0.93 27.56
N VAL A 133 19.20 -1.87 26.65
CA VAL A 133 19.93 -3.14 26.53
C VAL A 133 20.87 -3.05 25.33
N PRO A 134 22.19 -2.87 25.56
CA PRO A 134 23.14 -2.79 24.45
C PRO A 134 23.33 -4.15 23.77
N THR A 135 23.43 -4.10 22.45
CA THR A 135 23.77 -5.23 21.58
C THR A 135 25.18 -5.03 21.05
N PHE A 136 26.16 -5.68 21.66
CA PHE A 136 27.54 -5.64 21.21
C PHE A 136 27.75 -6.60 20.03
N LEU A 137 28.34 -6.10 18.96
CA LEU A 137 28.62 -6.88 17.75
C LEU A 137 30.13 -6.89 17.50
N PRO A 138 30.73 -8.06 17.24
CA PRO A 138 32.13 -8.11 16.82
C PRO A 138 32.38 -7.22 15.58
N PRO A 139 33.49 -6.47 15.51
CA PRO A 139 33.71 -5.49 14.44
C PRO A 139 33.64 -6.06 13.01
N ASP A 140 34.17 -7.26 12.78
CA ASP A 140 34.08 -7.95 11.47
C ASP A 140 32.61 -8.30 11.12
N LEU A 141 31.86 -8.79 12.11
CA LEU A 141 30.46 -9.13 11.93
C LEU A 141 29.62 -7.89 11.66
N PHE A 142 29.85 -6.81 12.42
CA PHE A 142 29.21 -5.51 12.21
C PHE A 142 29.50 -4.97 10.81
N SER A 143 30.76 -5.02 10.36
CA SER A 143 31.14 -4.57 9.02
C SER A 143 30.40 -5.33 7.91
N LYS A 144 30.37 -6.66 7.96
CA LYS A 144 29.65 -7.50 6.99
C LYS A 144 28.14 -7.28 7.01
N PHE A 145 27.56 -7.13 8.20
CA PHE A 145 26.14 -6.86 8.38
C PHE A 145 25.75 -5.46 7.89
N TYR A 146 26.35 -4.42 8.47
CA TYR A 146 25.93 -3.04 8.30
C TYR A 146 26.48 -2.46 7.00
N HIS A 147 27.80 -2.44 6.82
CA HIS A 147 28.41 -1.89 5.62
C HIS A 147 28.22 -2.80 4.40
N GLY A 148 28.28 -4.12 4.59
CA GLY A 148 28.01 -5.10 3.53
C GLY A 148 26.52 -5.23 3.21
N PHE A 149 25.79 -6.08 3.94
CA PHE A 149 24.42 -6.42 3.55
C PHE A 149 23.44 -5.23 3.60
N CYS A 150 23.43 -4.45 4.67
CA CYS A 150 22.49 -3.34 4.83
C CYS A 150 22.79 -2.20 3.85
N LYS A 151 24.04 -1.72 3.78
CA LYS A 151 24.40 -0.53 2.98
C LYS A 151 24.81 -0.80 1.54
N GLN A 152 25.36 -1.97 1.20
CA GLN A 152 25.69 -2.29 -0.19
C GLN A 152 24.59 -3.06 -0.93
N GLN A 153 23.74 -3.83 -0.22
CA GLN A 153 22.68 -4.63 -0.87
C GLN A 153 21.28 -4.03 -0.66
N LEU A 154 20.80 -3.96 0.59
CA LEU A 154 19.41 -3.54 0.87
C LEU A 154 19.16 -2.06 0.56
N TRP A 155 20.05 -1.16 1.00
CA TRP A 155 19.87 0.28 0.84
C TRP A 155 19.78 0.70 -0.64
N PRO A 156 20.75 0.35 -1.51
CA PRO A 156 20.63 0.56 -2.96
C PRO A 156 19.35 0.02 -3.57
N LEU A 157 19.02 -1.23 -3.26
CA LEU A 157 17.86 -1.91 -3.84
C LEU A 157 16.56 -1.20 -3.47
N PHE A 158 16.40 -0.83 -2.20
CA PHE A 158 15.20 -0.14 -1.70
C PHE A 158 15.08 1.27 -2.28
N HIS A 159 16.19 1.87 -2.72
CA HIS A 159 16.25 3.15 -3.41
C HIS A 159 16.34 3.03 -4.94
N TYR A 160 15.89 1.89 -5.50
CA TYR A 160 15.75 1.65 -6.93
C TYR A 160 17.07 1.63 -7.72
N MET A 161 18.20 1.40 -7.04
CA MET A 161 19.48 1.14 -7.69
C MET A 161 19.67 -0.37 -7.86
N LEU A 162 19.63 -0.84 -9.10
CA LEU A 162 19.89 -2.23 -9.45
C LEU A 162 21.39 -2.53 -9.46
N PRO A 163 21.80 -3.74 -9.04
CA PRO A 163 23.20 -4.14 -9.09
C PRO A 163 23.62 -4.53 -10.52
N LEU A 164 23.74 -3.54 -11.41
CA LEU A 164 24.01 -3.76 -12.84
C LEU A 164 25.49 -4.07 -13.12
N SER A 165 26.40 -3.67 -12.24
CA SER A 165 27.85 -3.91 -12.37
C SER A 165 28.47 -4.23 -11.01
N PRO A 166 29.68 -4.83 -10.96
CA PRO A 166 30.39 -5.03 -9.71
C PRO A 166 30.63 -3.73 -8.93
N ASP A 167 30.74 -2.60 -9.65
CA ASP A 167 30.93 -1.27 -9.09
C ASP A 167 29.63 -0.63 -8.57
N LEU A 168 28.46 -1.00 -9.14
CA LEU A 168 27.14 -0.50 -8.75
C LEU A 168 26.40 -1.60 -7.98
N GLY A 169 26.37 -1.55 -6.65
CA GLY A 169 25.56 -2.44 -5.79
C GLY A 169 26.13 -3.84 -5.52
N GLY A 170 27.18 -4.28 -6.23
CA GLY A 170 27.89 -5.54 -5.97
C GLY A 170 27.06 -6.82 -6.21
N ARG A 171 27.72 -7.94 -6.52
CA ARG A 171 27.03 -9.23 -6.64
C ARG A 171 26.55 -9.70 -5.26
N PHE A 172 25.45 -10.44 -5.23
CA PHE A 172 24.95 -11.03 -3.99
C PHE A 172 26.00 -11.93 -3.35
N ASP A 173 26.35 -11.63 -2.10
CA ASP A 173 27.29 -12.40 -1.30
C ASP A 173 26.55 -13.11 -0.15
N ARG A 174 26.59 -14.44 -0.19
CA ARG A 174 25.95 -15.30 0.81
C ARG A 174 26.56 -15.11 2.21
N SER A 175 27.84 -14.76 2.31
CA SER A 175 28.50 -14.51 3.60
C SER A 175 27.93 -13.27 4.30
N LEU A 176 27.59 -12.23 3.53
CA LEU A 176 26.93 -11.02 4.04
C LEU A 176 25.51 -11.34 4.52
N TRP A 177 24.78 -12.19 3.80
CA TRP A 177 23.48 -12.69 4.24
C TRP A 177 23.59 -13.48 5.56
N GLN A 178 24.59 -14.36 5.70
CA GLN A 178 24.81 -15.08 6.97
C GLN A 178 25.17 -14.13 8.12
N ALA A 179 25.96 -13.08 7.86
CA ALA A 179 26.22 -12.04 8.86
C ALA A 179 24.92 -11.34 9.28
N TYR A 180 24.05 -11.01 8.32
CA TYR A 180 22.75 -10.40 8.59
C TYR A 180 21.84 -11.27 9.46
N LEU A 181 21.78 -12.57 9.17
CA LEU A 181 21.05 -13.54 10.01
C LEU A 181 21.65 -13.67 11.41
N SER A 182 22.98 -13.75 11.52
CA SER A 182 23.68 -13.85 12.80
C SER A 182 23.41 -12.62 13.67
N VAL A 183 23.48 -11.41 13.12
CA VAL A 183 23.17 -10.19 13.86
C VAL A 183 21.70 -10.16 14.29
N ASN A 184 20.75 -10.44 13.38
CA ASN A 184 19.33 -10.50 13.74
C ASN A 184 19.03 -11.53 14.83
N LYS A 185 19.79 -12.64 14.88
CA LYS A 185 19.71 -13.62 15.95
C LYS A 185 20.25 -13.08 17.29
N ILE A 186 21.38 -12.39 17.28
CA ILE A 186 21.94 -11.74 18.49
C ILE A 186 20.93 -10.73 19.06
N PHE A 187 20.31 -9.92 18.19
CA PHE A 187 19.22 -9.01 18.59
C PHE A 187 18.04 -9.77 19.20
N ALA A 188 17.64 -10.91 18.62
CA ALA A 188 16.58 -11.74 19.19
C ALA A 188 16.97 -12.27 20.57
N ASP A 189 18.22 -12.69 20.75
CA ASP A 189 18.74 -13.14 22.04
C ASP A 189 18.67 -12.02 23.09
N LYS A 190 18.98 -10.77 22.72
CA LYS A 190 18.82 -9.59 23.60
C LYS A 190 17.37 -9.27 23.96
N VAL A 191 16.43 -9.39 23.02
CA VAL A 191 15.00 -9.25 23.34
C VAL A 191 14.57 -10.33 24.33
N MET A 192 15.03 -11.58 24.14
CA MET A 192 14.70 -12.70 25.03
C MET A 192 15.22 -12.56 26.47
N GLU A 193 16.25 -11.73 26.69
CA GLU A 193 16.77 -11.46 28.04
C GLU A 193 15.78 -10.66 28.91
N VAL A 194 14.90 -9.85 28.32
CA VAL A 194 14.05 -8.88 29.04
C VAL A 194 12.54 -9.05 28.84
N ILE A 195 12.12 -9.75 27.78
CA ILE A 195 10.71 -9.86 27.39
C ILE A 195 9.88 -10.74 28.34
N ASN A 196 8.68 -10.25 28.67
CA ASN A 196 7.55 -11.03 29.15
C ASN A 196 6.63 -11.33 27.95
N PRO A 197 6.67 -12.54 27.36
CA PRO A 197 6.07 -12.82 26.05
C PRO A 197 4.54 -12.79 26.01
N ASP A 198 3.87 -12.86 27.16
CA ASP A 198 2.41 -12.84 27.25
C ASP A 198 1.85 -11.41 27.31
N GLU A 199 2.60 -10.48 27.91
CA GLU A 199 2.15 -9.11 28.18
C GLU A 199 2.80 -8.06 27.27
N ASP A 200 4.11 -8.16 27.04
CA ASP A 200 4.88 -7.11 26.38
C ASP A 200 4.58 -6.99 24.89
N TYR A 201 4.68 -5.76 24.39
CA TYR A 201 4.76 -5.46 22.97
C TYR A 201 6.22 -5.33 22.53
N VAL A 202 6.56 -5.87 21.35
CA VAL A 202 7.86 -5.63 20.73
C VAL A 202 7.63 -4.86 19.43
N TRP A 203 8.28 -3.71 19.31
CA TRP A 203 8.23 -2.87 18.12
C TRP A 203 9.61 -2.79 17.47
N VAL A 204 9.74 -3.43 16.30
CA VAL A 204 10.98 -3.53 15.54
C VAL A 204 11.05 -2.45 14.46
N HIS A 205 12.20 -1.79 14.32
CA HIS A 205 12.40 -0.69 13.40
C HIS A 205 13.42 -0.98 12.29
N ASP A 206 12.98 -0.72 11.07
CA ASP A 206 13.75 -0.55 9.83
C ASP A 206 14.38 -1.81 9.21
N TYR A 207 14.94 -1.63 8.00
CA TYR A 207 15.46 -2.71 7.14
C TYR A 207 16.62 -3.53 7.73
N HIS A 208 17.28 -3.03 8.78
CA HIS A 208 18.37 -3.73 9.47
C HIS A 208 17.89 -5.01 10.18
N LEU A 209 16.62 -5.04 10.60
CA LEU A 209 16.07 -6.05 11.50
C LEU A 209 14.82 -6.76 10.94
N MET A 210 14.73 -6.90 9.61
CA MET A 210 13.56 -7.50 8.95
C MET A 210 13.37 -9.00 9.29
N VAL A 211 14.42 -9.69 9.73
CA VAL A 211 14.37 -11.13 10.06
C VAL A 211 14.03 -11.38 11.52
N LEU A 212 14.28 -10.39 12.39
CA LEU A 212 14.03 -10.46 13.84
C LEU A 212 12.62 -11.00 14.20
N PRO A 213 11.51 -10.60 13.55
CA PRO A 213 10.19 -11.14 13.88
C PRO A 213 10.09 -12.68 13.80
N THR A 214 10.83 -13.32 12.88
CA THR A 214 10.86 -14.78 12.74
C THR A 214 11.51 -15.44 13.94
N PHE A 215 12.64 -14.90 14.42
CA PHE A 215 13.36 -15.45 15.57
C PHE A 215 12.52 -15.35 16.84
N LEU A 216 11.83 -14.22 17.04
CA LEU A 216 10.94 -14.03 18.19
C LEU A 216 9.73 -14.98 18.13
N ARG A 217 9.04 -15.06 16.98
CA ARG A 217 7.88 -15.96 16.83
C ARG A 217 8.22 -17.43 16.97
N LYS A 218 9.44 -17.84 16.59
CA LYS A 218 9.91 -19.21 16.76
C LYS A 218 10.04 -19.62 18.23
N ARG A 219 10.29 -18.66 19.11
CA ARG A 219 10.41 -18.88 20.55
C ARG A 219 9.08 -18.66 21.26
N PHE A 220 8.36 -17.62 20.85
CA PHE A 220 7.09 -17.23 21.43
C PHE A 220 6.05 -17.07 20.33
N ASN A 221 5.26 -18.12 20.07
CA ASN A 221 4.32 -18.15 18.95
C ASN A 221 3.23 -17.06 19.02
N ARG A 222 3.01 -16.43 20.19
CA ARG A 222 1.95 -15.44 20.46
C ARG A 222 2.46 -14.04 20.80
N VAL A 223 3.78 -13.82 20.73
CA VAL A 223 4.38 -12.52 21.02
C VAL A 223 3.76 -11.41 20.16
N LYS A 224 3.45 -10.27 20.78
CA LYS A 224 2.80 -9.12 20.15
C LYS A 224 3.85 -8.31 19.39
N LEU A 225 3.83 -8.36 18.05
CA LEU A 225 4.92 -7.83 17.21
C LEU A 225 4.45 -6.73 16.25
N GLY A 226 5.01 -5.54 16.41
CA GLY A 226 5.00 -4.48 15.41
C GLY A 226 6.31 -4.43 14.63
N PHE A 227 6.24 -4.10 13.34
CA PHE A 227 7.40 -3.76 12.52
C PHE A 227 7.11 -2.45 11.78
N PHE A 228 8.05 -1.51 11.73
CA PHE A 228 7.92 -0.30 10.93
C PHE A 228 9.12 -0.11 9.99
N LEU A 229 8.88 0.06 8.69
CA LEU A 229 9.94 0.33 7.71
C LEU A 229 10.08 1.83 7.45
N HIS A 230 11.27 2.38 7.75
CA HIS A 230 11.55 3.81 7.55
C HIS A 230 12.11 4.12 6.15
N SER A 231 12.73 3.13 5.51
CA SER A 231 13.13 3.22 4.10
C SER A 231 11.95 3.04 3.13
N PRO A 232 12.10 3.43 1.85
CA PRO A 232 11.12 3.04 0.83
C PRO A 232 11.02 1.52 0.72
N PHE A 233 9.88 1.03 0.23
CA PHE A 233 9.76 -0.36 -0.23
C PHE A 233 9.67 -0.39 -1.76
N PRO A 234 10.58 -1.10 -2.45
CA PRO A 234 10.67 -1.05 -3.90
C PRO A 234 9.56 -1.86 -4.57
N SER A 235 9.27 -1.56 -5.85
CA SER A 235 8.31 -2.32 -6.64
C SER A 235 8.71 -3.79 -6.79
N SER A 236 7.74 -4.66 -7.11
CA SER A 236 7.99 -6.10 -7.25
C SER A 236 9.02 -6.44 -8.34
N GLU A 237 9.15 -5.62 -9.37
CA GLU A 237 10.18 -5.80 -10.42
C GLU A 237 11.60 -5.53 -9.91
N ILE A 238 11.77 -4.57 -9.01
CA ILE A 238 13.07 -4.28 -8.40
C ILE A 238 13.34 -5.28 -7.27
N TYR A 239 12.36 -5.49 -6.38
CA TYR A 239 12.49 -6.37 -5.23
C TYR A 239 12.82 -7.82 -5.62
N ARG A 240 12.29 -8.32 -6.75
CA ARG A 240 12.55 -9.70 -7.19
C ARG A 240 13.99 -9.99 -7.57
N THR A 241 14.80 -8.95 -7.79
CA THR A 241 16.23 -9.11 -8.07
C THR A 241 17.02 -9.56 -6.83
N LEU A 242 16.47 -9.36 -5.61
CA LEU A 242 17.08 -9.84 -4.38
C LEU A 242 16.99 -11.37 -4.28
N PRO A 243 18.12 -12.10 -4.12
CA PRO A 243 18.07 -13.56 -4.04
C PRO A 243 17.37 -14.11 -2.80
N VAL A 244 17.32 -13.36 -1.71
CA VAL A 244 16.70 -13.74 -0.41
C VAL A 244 15.33 -13.07 -0.17
N ARG A 245 14.67 -12.69 -1.26
CA ARG A 245 13.39 -11.96 -1.26
C ARG A 245 12.28 -12.70 -0.52
N ASP A 246 12.18 -14.03 -0.70
CA ASP A 246 11.09 -14.82 -0.12
C ASP A 246 11.27 -14.94 1.39
N GLU A 247 12.51 -15.15 1.84
CA GLU A 247 12.86 -15.22 3.26
C GLU A 247 12.56 -13.91 3.99
N LEU A 248 12.89 -12.76 3.39
CA LEU A 248 12.62 -11.45 3.99
C LEU A 248 11.12 -11.14 4.05
N LEU A 249 10.36 -11.40 2.98
CA LEU A 249 8.90 -11.21 3.02
C LEU A 249 8.24 -12.11 4.07
N ARG A 250 8.58 -13.40 4.08
CA ARG A 250 8.06 -14.35 5.08
C ARG A 250 8.46 -13.95 6.49
N ALA A 251 9.63 -13.36 6.66
CA ALA A 251 10.07 -12.89 7.97
C ALA A 251 9.25 -11.69 8.46
N LEU A 252 8.99 -10.71 7.61
CA LEU A 252 8.10 -9.60 7.94
C LEU A 252 6.68 -10.07 8.25
N LEU A 253 6.17 -11.07 7.52
CA LEU A 253 4.85 -11.67 7.77
C LEU A 253 4.74 -12.42 9.12
N ASN A 254 5.83 -12.57 9.87
CA ASN A 254 5.77 -13.02 11.27
C ASN A 254 5.37 -11.89 12.25
N ALA A 255 5.38 -10.62 11.83
CA ALA A 255 4.79 -9.52 12.59
C ALA A 255 3.24 -9.55 12.55
N ASP A 256 2.61 -8.83 13.47
CA ASP A 256 1.16 -8.63 13.52
C ASP A 256 0.75 -7.36 12.78
N LEU A 257 1.52 -6.28 12.97
CA LEU A 257 1.33 -5.00 12.31
C LEU A 257 2.61 -4.59 11.59
N ILE A 258 2.50 -4.28 10.29
CA ILE A 258 3.61 -3.77 9.47
C ILE A 258 3.29 -2.33 9.05
N GLY A 259 4.16 -1.39 9.41
CA GLY A 259 4.03 0.04 9.12
C GLY A 259 4.90 0.50 7.96
N PHE A 260 4.34 1.38 7.13
CA PHE A 260 5.04 2.11 6.07
C PHE A 260 4.69 3.60 6.11
N HIS A 261 5.59 4.44 5.59
CA HIS A 261 5.35 5.88 5.51
C HIS A 261 4.28 6.31 4.51
N THR A 262 4.23 5.67 3.33
CA THR A 262 3.32 6.05 2.25
C THR A 262 2.50 4.86 1.77
N PHE A 263 1.36 5.15 1.13
CA PHE A 263 0.54 4.11 0.52
C PHE A 263 1.29 3.40 -0.61
N ASP A 264 2.16 4.08 -1.34
CA ASP A 264 2.95 3.45 -2.41
C ASP A 264 3.89 2.37 -1.88
N TYR A 265 4.58 2.62 -0.78
CA TYR A 265 5.48 1.63 -0.18
C TYR A 265 4.70 0.41 0.31
N ALA A 266 3.57 0.63 1.00
CA ALA A 266 2.68 -0.45 1.42
C ALA A 266 2.12 -1.24 0.22
N ARG A 267 1.69 -0.56 -0.84
CA ARG A 267 1.20 -1.18 -2.08
C ARG A 267 2.26 -2.03 -2.76
N HIS A 268 3.51 -1.57 -2.78
CA HIS A 268 4.62 -2.34 -3.32
C HIS A 268 4.91 -3.61 -2.50
N PHE A 269 4.90 -3.51 -1.17
CA PHE A 269 5.00 -4.67 -0.29
C PHE A 269 3.88 -5.68 -0.55
N LEU A 270 2.63 -5.22 -0.61
CA LEU A 270 1.46 -6.05 -0.90
C LEU A 270 1.57 -6.74 -2.27
N SER A 271 2.03 -6.01 -3.29
CA SER A 271 2.30 -6.58 -4.62
C SER A 271 3.39 -7.66 -4.58
N CYS A 272 4.45 -7.47 -3.79
CA CYS A 272 5.48 -8.50 -3.63
C CYS A 272 4.93 -9.74 -2.94
N CYS A 273 4.14 -9.59 -1.86
CA CYS A 273 3.48 -10.71 -1.19
C CYS A 273 2.54 -11.47 -2.13
N SER A 274 1.79 -10.76 -2.99
CA SER A 274 0.89 -11.38 -3.96
C SER A 274 1.66 -12.13 -5.04
N ARG A 275 2.62 -11.49 -5.72
CA ARG A 275 3.32 -12.08 -6.86
C ARG A 275 4.34 -13.16 -6.48
N MET A 276 4.97 -13.07 -5.31
CA MET A 276 6.02 -14.00 -4.89
C MET A 276 5.50 -15.11 -3.99
N LEU A 277 4.50 -14.82 -3.16
CA LEU A 277 3.99 -15.76 -2.15
C LEU A 277 2.55 -16.22 -2.43
N GLY A 278 1.90 -15.72 -3.48
CA GLY A 278 0.52 -16.06 -3.82
C GLY A 278 -0.52 -15.53 -2.80
N LEU A 279 -0.15 -14.52 -2.01
CA LEU A 279 -1.00 -14.03 -0.92
C LEU A 279 -1.95 -12.92 -1.39
N ALA A 280 -3.25 -13.13 -1.17
CA ALA A 280 -4.25 -12.09 -1.36
C ALA A 280 -4.33 -11.17 -0.13
N TYR A 281 -4.45 -9.86 -0.35
CA TYR A 281 -4.78 -8.89 0.69
C TYR A 281 -6.23 -8.42 0.55
N LYS A 282 -6.85 -8.08 1.68
CA LYS A 282 -8.22 -7.57 1.74
C LYS A 282 -8.24 -6.24 2.46
N SER A 283 -9.02 -5.28 1.96
CA SER A 283 -9.37 -4.08 2.72
C SER A 283 -10.71 -4.31 3.41
N LYS A 284 -10.74 -4.25 4.73
CA LYS A 284 -11.96 -4.38 5.54
C LYS A 284 -12.07 -3.18 6.48
N ARG A 285 -13.17 -2.43 6.40
CA ARG A 285 -13.47 -1.26 7.26
C ARG A 285 -12.32 -0.23 7.32
N GLY A 286 -11.65 -0.01 6.19
CA GLY A 286 -10.52 0.94 6.09
C GLY A 286 -9.15 0.37 6.47
N TYR A 287 -9.07 -0.85 7.02
CA TYR A 287 -7.81 -1.53 7.32
C TYR A 287 -7.41 -2.47 6.19
N ILE A 288 -6.12 -2.50 5.88
CA ILE A 288 -5.55 -3.44 4.91
C ILE A 288 -4.92 -4.58 5.68
N GLY A 289 -5.29 -5.82 5.36
CA GLY A 289 -4.75 -7.01 6.01
C GLY A 289 -4.48 -8.14 5.02
N LEU A 290 -3.42 -8.89 5.29
CA LEU A 290 -3.04 -10.12 4.61
C LEU A 290 -3.45 -11.32 5.48
N GLU A 291 -4.10 -12.31 4.89
CA GLU A 291 -4.28 -13.60 5.56
C GLU A 291 -3.02 -14.44 5.39
N TYR A 292 -2.41 -14.85 6.49
CA TYR A 292 -1.18 -15.64 6.48
C TYR A 292 -1.28 -16.77 7.51
N TYR A 293 -1.55 -18.00 7.02
CA TYR A 293 -1.72 -19.21 7.84
C TYR A 293 -2.72 -19.05 8.99
N GLY A 294 -3.89 -18.50 8.69
CA GLY A 294 -4.94 -18.26 9.69
C GLY A 294 -4.66 -17.10 10.64
N ARG A 295 -3.59 -16.32 10.44
CA ARG A 295 -3.37 -15.01 11.08
C ARG A 295 -3.72 -13.90 10.10
N THR A 296 -4.10 -12.74 10.64
CA THR A 296 -4.24 -11.51 9.85
C THR A 296 -3.06 -10.62 10.15
N VAL A 297 -2.20 -10.38 9.15
CA VAL A 297 -1.11 -9.41 9.23
C VAL A 297 -1.64 -8.07 8.73
N ASN A 298 -1.77 -7.09 9.62
CA ASN A 298 -2.31 -5.78 9.29
C ASN A 298 -1.23 -4.85 8.75
N ILE A 299 -1.61 -3.97 7.82
CA ILE A 299 -0.73 -2.97 7.23
C ILE A 299 -1.18 -1.58 7.67
N LYS A 300 -0.26 -0.85 8.31
CA LYS A 300 -0.44 0.56 8.70
C LYS A 300 0.31 1.45 7.72
N ILE A 301 -0.33 2.53 7.30
CA ILE A 301 0.31 3.58 6.52
C ILE A 301 0.23 4.84 7.35
N LEU A 302 1.38 5.34 7.78
CA LEU A 302 1.46 6.54 8.59
C LEU A 302 2.84 7.20 8.43
N PRO A 303 2.92 8.42 7.86
CA PRO A 303 4.17 9.16 7.82
C PRO A 303 4.60 9.52 9.25
N VAL A 304 5.88 9.39 9.55
CA VAL A 304 6.41 9.84 10.84
C VAL A 304 6.53 11.37 10.85
N GLY A 305 6.23 11.97 12.00
CA GLY A 305 6.34 13.41 12.24
C GLY A 305 7.67 13.81 12.88
N ILE A 306 7.73 15.07 13.32
CA ILE A 306 8.85 15.64 14.08
C ILE A 306 8.46 15.87 15.54
N HIS A 307 9.45 16.08 16.41
CA HIS A 307 9.20 16.43 17.81
C HIS A 307 9.04 17.95 17.98
N MET A 308 7.81 18.40 18.23
CA MET A 308 7.48 19.83 18.33
C MET A 308 8.15 20.51 19.53
N GLY A 309 8.07 19.90 20.72
CA GLY A 309 8.63 20.47 21.96
C GLY A 309 10.16 20.67 21.90
N GLN A 310 10.89 19.71 21.33
CA GLN A 310 12.34 19.80 21.14
C GLN A 310 12.74 20.94 20.20
N LEU A 311 12.04 21.10 19.07
CA LEU A 311 12.34 22.20 18.15
C LEU A 311 12.07 23.56 18.79
N GLN A 312 10.99 23.67 19.56
CA GLN A 312 10.66 24.88 20.31
C GLN A 312 11.72 25.20 21.36
N SER A 313 12.14 24.20 22.16
CA SER A 313 13.16 24.40 23.20
C SER A 313 14.49 24.84 22.62
N VAL A 314 14.90 24.29 21.47
CA VAL A 314 16.15 24.70 20.80
C VAL A 314 16.03 26.08 20.18
N MET A 315 14.88 26.46 19.62
CA MET A 315 14.64 27.83 19.14
C MET A 315 14.70 28.89 20.25
N ASP A 316 14.40 28.52 21.49
CA ASP A 316 14.42 29.41 22.65
C ASP A 316 15.81 29.60 23.29
N LEU A 317 16.82 28.84 22.83
CA LEU A 317 18.19 28.91 23.33
C LEU A 317 18.90 30.22 22.94
N PRO A 318 19.66 30.85 23.87
CA PRO A 318 20.47 32.04 23.57
C PRO A 318 21.52 31.82 22.47
N GLU A 319 22.06 30.60 22.37
CA GLU A 319 23.01 30.19 21.34
C GLU A 319 22.36 30.22 19.95
N THR A 320 21.11 29.78 19.84
CA THR A 320 20.33 29.86 18.59
C THR A 320 20.13 31.31 18.18
N GLU A 321 19.71 32.17 19.12
CA GLU A 321 19.50 33.59 18.86
C GLU A 321 20.79 34.28 18.35
N THR A 322 21.90 34.04 19.05
CA THR A 322 23.22 34.57 18.69
C THR A 322 23.63 34.10 17.30
N LYS A 323 23.41 32.81 16.99
CA LYS A 323 23.73 32.26 15.67
C LYS A 323 22.85 32.82 14.57
N VAL A 324 21.56 33.03 14.83
CA VAL A 324 20.63 33.68 13.87
C VAL A 324 21.09 35.11 13.56
N ALA A 325 21.51 35.88 14.58
CA ALA A 325 22.04 37.23 14.37
C ALA A 325 23.32 37.22 13.51
N GLU A 326 24.27 36.31 13.80
CA GLU A 326 25.49 36.13 13.02
C GLU A 326 25.17 35.81 11.54
N LEU A 327 24.25 34.88 11.29
CA LEU A 327 23.88 34.48 9.94
C LEU A 327 23.12 35.58 9.20
N ARG A 328 22.25 36.33 9.88
CA ARG A 328 21.58 37.52 9.32
C ARG A 328 22.59 38.53 8.82
N ASP A 329 23.60 38.84 9.64
CA ASP A 329 24.63 39.82 9.28
C ASP A 329 25.54 39.31 8.16
N ARG A 330 25.91 38.02 8.20
CA ARG A 330 26.71 37.36 7.16
C ARG A 330 26.03 37.38 5.78
N PHE A 331 24.71 37.16 5.73
CA PHE A 331 23.94 37.11 4.49
C PHE A 331 23.11 38.37 4.24
N ASN A 332 23.45 39.49 4.88
CA ASN A 332 22.70 40.73 4.75
C ASN A 332 22.54 41.16 3.27
N GLY A 333 21.30 41.50 2.90
CA GLY A 333 20.94 41.87 1.53
C GLY A 333 20.88 40.69 0.54
N ARG A 334 20.96 39.44 1.01
CA ARG A 334 20.89 38.23 0.18
C ARG A 334 19.82 37.27 0.68
N MET A 335 19.24 36.52 -0.25
CA MET A 335 18.30 35.44 0.03
C MET A 335 19.05 34.12 0.13
N VAL A 336 18.75 33.36 1.18
CA VAL A 336 19.39 32.07 1.44
C VAL A 336 18.48 30.94 0.97
N LEU A 337 18.98 30.12 0.06
CA LEU A 337 18.45 28.79 -0.24
C LEU A 337 19.17 27.78 0.64
N LEU A 338 18.45 26.78 1.13
CA LEU A 338 19.01 25.79 2.03
C LEU A 338 18.81 24.38 1.52
N GLY A 339 19.90 23.61 1.46
CA GLY A 339 19.88 22.17 1.32
C GLY A 339 20.51 21.54 2.56
N VAL A 340 19.87 20.51 3.12
CA VAL A 340 20.41 19.71 4.23
C VAL A 340 20.24 18.25 3.88
N ASP A 341 21.34 17.57 3.62
CA ASP A 341 21.33 16.20 3.11
C ASP A 341 22.49 15.40 3.68
N ASP A 342 22.30 14.09 3.80
CA ASP A 342 23.41 13.18 4.08
C ASP A 342 24.26 13.01 2.82
N MET A 343 25.57 12.79 3.00
CA MET A 343 26.48 12.49 1.89
C MET A 343 26.20 11.09 1.31
N ASP A 344 25.17 11.02 0.45
CA ASP A 344 24.61 9.80 -0.14
C ASP A 344 24.09 10.08 -1.56
N ILE A 345 24.32 9.14 -2.49
CA ILE A 345 23.92 9.23 -3.90
C ILE A 345 22.43 9.51 -4.09
N PHE A 346 21.58 9.03 -3.19
CA PHE A 346 20.13 9.15 -3.33
C PHE A 346 19.60 10.54 -2.94
N LYS A 347 20.42 11.38 -2.31
CA LYS A 347 20.03 12.73 -1.90
C LYS A 347 20.11 13.77 -3.01
N GLY A 348 20.70 13.42 -4.16
CA GLY A 348 20.67 14.30 -5.34
C GLY A 348 21.34 15.66 -5.13
N ILE A 349 22.38 15.73 -4.29
CA ILE A 349 23.13 16.97 -3.99
C ILE A 349 23.69 17.57 -5.28
N SER A 350 24.31 16.74 -6.14
CA SER A 350 24.84 17.17 -7.44
C SER A 350 23.76 17.78 -8.34
N LEU A 351 22.59 17.14 -8.43
CA LEU A 351 21.45 17.65 -9.22
C LEU A 351 20.96 19.02 -8.71
N LYS A 352 20.97 19.21 -7.39
CA LYS A 352 20.63 20.49 -6.76
C LYS A 352 21.61 21.60 -7.13
N LEU A 353 22.90 21.31 -7.10
CA LEU A 353 23.94 22.26 -7.50
C LEU A 353 23.84 22.61 -8.98
N LEU A 354 23.56 21.64 -9.84
CA LEU A 354 23.32 21.88 -11.27
C LEU A 354 22.08 22.76 -11.50
N ALA A 355 21.00 22.56 -10.73
CA ALA A 355 19.82 23.42 -10.82
C ALA A 355 20.10 24.85 -10.35
N MET A 356 20.91 25.02 -9.30
CA MET A 356 21.38 26.34 -8.86
C MET A 356 22.21 27.03 -9.94
N GLU A 357 23.11 26.30 -10.60
CA GLU A 357 23.87 26.84 -11.72
C GLU A 357 22.96 27.27 -12.87
N GLN A 358 22.04 26.39 -13.28
CA GLN A 358 21.13 26.65 -14.38
C GLN A 358 20.23 27.86 -14.09
N LEU A 359 19.76 28.02 -12.85
CA LEU A 359 19.04 29.20 -12.39
C LEU A 359 19.85 30.49 -12.58
N LEU A 360 21.12 30.50 -12.18
CA LEU A 360 21.98 31.69 -12.30
C LEU A 360 22.31 32.03 -13.77
N VAL A 361 22.36 31.03 -14.65
CA VAL A 361 22.53 31.23 -16.10
C VAL A 361 21.27 31.81 -16.72
N GLN A 362 20.10 31.24 -16.42
CA GLN A 362 18.82 31.63 -17.03
C GLN A 362 18.30 32.97 -16.49
N HIS A 363 18.56 33.25 -15.21
CA HIS A 363 18.08 34.44 -14.51
C HIS A 363 19.25 35.21 -13.88
N PRO A 364 20.06 35.93 -14.69
CA PRO A 364 21.24 36.67 -14.20
C PRO A 364 20.94 37.71 -13.12
N ASP A 365 19.68 38.15 -13.01
CA ASP A 365 19.21 39.08 -12.00
C ASP A 365 19.33 38.55 -10.56
N TRP A 366 19.45 37.23 -10.38
CA TRP A 366 19.70 36.59 -9.09
C TRP A 366 21.19 36.60 -8.68
N VAL A 367 22.11 36.80 -9.62
CA VAL A 367 23.55 36.83 -9.33
C VAL A 367 23.86 38.00 -8.39
N GLY A 368 24.46 37.69 -7.24
CA GLY A 368 24.77 38.64 -6.17
C GLY A 368 23.67 38.78 -5.11
N LYS A 369 22.47 38.26 -5.38
CA LYS A 369 21.32 38.29 -4.45
C LYS A 369 21.02 36.95 -3.81
N LEU A 370 21.36 35.84 -4.46
CA LEU A 370 21.01 34.49 -4.02
C LEU A 370 22.24 33.70 -3.56
N VAL A 371 22.12 33.02 -2.43
CA VAL A 371 23.16 32.11 -1.90
C VAL A 371 22.52 30.76 -1.57
N LEU A 372 23.08 29.67 -2.09
CA LEU A 372 22.74 28.31 -1.69
C LEU A 372 23.69 27.85 -0.58
N VAL A 373 23.17 27.61 0.61
CA VAL A 373 23.87 26.92 1.69
C VAL A 373 23.51 25.44 1.61
N GLN A 374 24.49 24.60 1.31
CA GLN A 374 24.34 23.14 1.32
C GLN A 374 25.07 22.56 2.53
N ILE A 375 24.31 22.13 3.52
CA ILE A 375 24.80 21.36 4.68
C ILE A 375 24.84 19.89 4.25
N ALA A 376 26.02 19.29 4.30
CA ALA A 376 26.26 17.90 3.94
C ALA A 376 26.64 17.10 5.19
N ASN A 377 25.68 16.36 5.76
CA ASN A 377 25.92 15.53 6.93
C ASN A 377 26.88 14.37 6.57
N PRO A 378 27.65 13.87 7.55
CA PRO A 378 28.56 12.74 7.33
C PRO A 378 27.87 11.53 6.70
N ALA A 379 28.59 10.84 5.81
CA ALA A 379 28.09 9.65 5.17
C ALA A 379 27.80 8.54 6.20
N ARG A 380 26.63 7.89 6.06
CA ARG A 380 26.23 6.75 6.92
C ARG A 380 26.83 5.41 6.47
N GLY A 381 27.64 5.41 5.41
CA GLY A 381 28.26 4.24 4.81
C GLY A 381 29.66 4.55 4.31
N ARG A 382 30.37 3.51 3.87
CA ARG A 382 31.70 3.63 3.26
C ARG A 382 31.63 2.98 1.88
N GLY A 383 32.21 3.62 0.88
CA GLY A 383 32.17 3.11 -0.49
C GLY A 383 32.74 4.08 -1.51
N ARG A 384 32.82 3.62 -2.76
CA ARG A 384 33.23 4.47 -3.89
C ARG A 384 32.14 5.51 -4.19
N ASP A 385 30.87 5.11 -4.16
CA ASP A 385 29.70 5.96 -4.39
C ASP A 385 29.73 7.24 -3.53
N VAL A 386 30.04 7.11 -2.24
CA VAL A 386 30.14 8.26 -1.32
C VAL A 386 31.26 9.21 -1.73
N LYS A 387 32.43 8.67 -2.11
CA LYS A 387 33.57 9.48 -2.54
C LYS A 387 33.29 10.19 -3.87
N GLU A 388 32.58 9.53 -4.77
CA GLU A 388 32.16 10.11 -6.05
C GLU A 388 31.20 11.28 -5.83
N VAL A 389 30.15 11.11 -5.02
CA VAL A 389 29.22 12.20 -4.67
C VAL A 389 29.95 13.35 -4.00
N GLN A 390 30.86 13.06 -3.08
CA GLN A 390 31.65 14.07 -2.40
C GLN A 390 32.52 14.86 -3.39
N SER A 391 33.24 14.16 -4.27
CA SER A 391 34.08 14.78 -5.31
C SER A 391 33.27 15.62 -6.30
N GLU A 392 32.14 15.10 -6.76
CA GLU A 392 31.24 15.80 -7.68
C GLU A 392 30.65 17.06 -7.03
N THR A 393 30.21 16.95 -5.77
CA THR A 393 29.65 18.07 -4.98
C THR A 393 30.65 19.21 -4.86
N TYR A 394 31.88 18.96 -4.40
CA TYR A 394 32.89 20.02 -4.27
C TYR A 394 33.32 20.58 -5.63
N SER A 395 33.44 19.73 -6.65
CA SER A 395 33.82 20.17 -8.00
C SER A 395 32.75 21.07 -8.61
N ALA A 396 31.48 20.72 -8.47
CA ALA A 396 30.35 21.53 -8.92
C ALA A 396 30.26 22.85 -8.14
N ALA A 397 30.34 22.82 -6.80
CA ALA A 397 30.32 24.03 -5.99
C ALA A 397 31.47 24.98 -6.34
N LYS A 398 32.69 24.45 -6.47
CA LYS A 398 33.87 25.23 -6.89
C LYS A 398 33.65 25.87 -8.26
N ARG A 399 33.19 25.10 -9.24
CA ARG A 399 32.94 25.57 -10.61
C ARG A 399 31.90 26.70 -10.66
N ILE A 400 30.81 26.56 -9.91
CA ILE A 400 29.76 27.60 -9.80
C ILE A 400 30.34 28.86 -9.15
N ASN A 401 31.06 28.69 -8.03
CA ASN A 401 31.69 29.81 -7.35
C ASN A 401 32.72 30.51 -8.25
N ASP A 402 33.60 29.79 -8.93
CA ASP A 402 34.61 30.40 -9.82
C ASP A 402 33.97 31.17 -11.00
N THR A 403 32.77 30.77 -11.44
CA THR A 403 32.05 31.40 -12.56
C THR A 403 31.26 32.65 -12.13
N PHE A 404 30.59 32.61 -10.98
CA PHE A 404 29.63 33.67 -10.58
C PHE A 404 30.06 34.49 -9.34
N ARG A 405 31.19 34.18 -8.70
CA ARG A 405 31.70 34.90 -7.52
C ARG A 405 31.96 36.38 -7.84
N ARG A 406 31.66 37.21 -6.86
CA ARG A 406 32.02 38.65 -6.84
C ARG A 406 32.69 38.98 -5.50
N PRO A 407 33.36 40.13 -5.33
CA PRO A 407 33.92 40.53 -4.04
C PRO A 407 32.86 40.46 -2.93
N GLY A 408 33.13 39.65 -1.91
CA GLY A 408 32.21 39.41 -0.79
C GLY A 408 30.99 38.54 -1.10
N TYR A 409 30.83 38.02 -2.32
CA TYR A 409 29.69 37.19 -2.75
C TYR A 409 30.13 35.82 -3.25
N GLU A 410 29.65 34.78 -2.59
CA GLU A 410 29.82 33.38 -2.99
C GLU A 410 28.43 32.75 -3.17
N PRO A 411 28.08 32.27 -4.37
CA PRO A 411 26.74 31.74 -4.66
C PRO A 411 26.45 30.39 -4.00
N VAL A 412 27.47 29.58 -3.72
CA VAL A 412 27.31 28.26 -3.08
C VAL A 412 28.25 28.13 -1.88
N VAL A 413 27.68 27.90 -0.70
CA VAL A 413 28.41 27.63 0.55
C VAL A 413 28.16 26.18 0.95
N VAL A 414 29.19 25.34 0.87
CA VAL A 414 29.12 23.94 1.32
C VAL A 414 29.64 23.86 2.75
N ILE A 415 28.84 23.26 3.63
CA ILE A 415 29.20 22.97 5.03
C ILE A 415 29.26 21.46 5.18
N ASP A 416 30.47 20.93 5.31
CA ASP A 416 30.76 19.49 5.44
C ASP A 416 31.18 19.10 6.87
N THR A 417 31.19 20.06 7.79
CA THR A 417 31.43 19.85 9.22
C THR A 417 30.12 19.56 9.94
N PRO A 418 30.08 18.61 10.89
CA PRO A 418 28.91 18.38 11.73
C PRO A 418 28.50 19.67 12.47
N LEU A 419 27.24 20.06 12.31
CA LEU A 419 26.67 21.22 13.00
C LEU A 419 25.99 20.77 14.29
N GLN A 420 26.08 21.61 15.31
CA GLN A 420 25.23 21.47 16.50
C GLN A 420 23.78 21.74 16.12
N PHE A 421 22.84 21.21 16.90
CA PHE A 421 21.42 21.30 16.55
C PHE A 421 20.94 22.76 16.46
N TYR A 422 21.34 23.62 17.40
CA TYR A 422 20.99 25.05 17.38
C TYR A 422 21.51 25.78 16.11
N GLU A 423 22.67 25.39 15.58
CA GLU A 423 23.22 25.98 14.36
C GLU A 423 22.40 25.58 13.14
N ARG A 424 21.98 24.32 13.04
CA ARG A 424 21.09 23.84 11.97
C ARG A 424 19.75 24.57 12.00
N ILE A 425 19.17 24.75 13.19
CA ILE A 425 17.93 25.51 13.39
C ILE A 425 18.11 26.97 12.93
N ALA A 426 19.23 27.60 13.25
CA ALA A 426 19.51 28.96 12.82
C ALA A 426 19.51 29.10 11.29
N TYR A 427 20.07 28.13 10.56
CA TYR A 427 19.98 28.09 9.09
C TYR A 427 18.55 27.91 8.58
N TYR A 428 17.72 27.07 9.22
CA TYR A 428 16.30 26.95 8.84
C TYR A 428 15.54 28.25 9.01
N VAL A 429 15.82 28.98 10.09
CA VAL A 429 15.16 30.25 10.43
C VAL A 429 15.45 31.33 9.37
N ILE A 430 16.70 31.45 8.92
CA ILE A 430 17.10 32.50 7.96
C ILE A 430 16.86 32.14 6.48
N ALA A 431 16.71 30.85 6.15
CA ALA A 431 16.55 30.41 4.77
C ALA A 431 15.20 30.85 4.20
N GLU A 432 15.18 31.46 3.00
CA GLU A 432 13.95 31.88 2.32
C GLU A 432 13.25 30.70 1.65
N CYS A 433 14.01 29.73 1.13
CA CYS A 433 13.49 28.51 0.54
C CYS A 433 14.37 27.29 0.89
N CYS A 434 13.73 26.18 1.26
CA CYS A 434 14.40 24.90 1.50
C CYS A 434 14.22 23.96 0.29
N LEU A 435 15.33 23.38 -0.16
CA LEU A 435 15.46 22.55 -1.35
C LEU A 435 15.74 21.10 -0.96
N VAL A 436 14.74 20.24 -1.16
CA VAL A 436 14.82 18.80 -0.87
C VAL A 436 14.60 18.01 -2.15
N THR A 437 15.69 17.84 -2.92
CA THR A 437 15.69 17.31 -4.29
C THR A 437 16.24 15.88 -4.36
N ALA A 438 16.06 15.09 -3.30
CA ALA A 438 16.49 13.70 -3.28
C ALA A 438 15.81 12.88 -4.40
N VAL A 439 16.59 12.05 -5.09
CA VAL A 439 16.08 11.18 -6.16
C VAL A 439 15.19 10.07 -5.60
N ARG A 440 15.52 9.56 -4.41
CA ARG A 440 14.67 8.64 -3.64
C ARG A 440 14.96 8.83 -2.16
N ASP A 441 13.90 8.89 -1.36
CA ASP A 441 14.04 8.96 0.10
C ASP A 441 12.82 8.36 0.79
N GLY A 442 13.03 7.65 1.91
CA GLY A 442 11.98 7.00 2.68
C GLY A 442 10.99 8.01 3.23
N MET A 443 11.36 8.65 4.32
CA MET A 443 10.74 9.87 4.84
C MET A 443 11.85 10.91 5.04
N ASN A 444 11.60 12.15 4.61
CA ASN A 444 12.51 13.26 4.84
C ASN A 444 11.87 14.26 5.79
N LEU A 445 12.48 14.45 6.97
CA LEU A 445 11.95 15.31 8.03
C LEU A 445 12.45 16.76 7.94
N ILE A 446 13.45 17.05 7.11
CA ILE A 446 14.02 18.39 6.93
C ILE A 446 12.95 19.42 6.55
N PRO A 447 12.01 19.15 5.60
CA PRO A 447 10.92 20.09 5.33
C PRO A 447 10.08 20.39 6.56
N TYR A 448 9.82 19.40 7.43
CA TYR A 448 8.96 19.56 8.60
C TYR A 448 9.66 20.44 9.64
N GLU A 449 10.92 20.15 9.94
CA GLU A 449 11.77 20.98 10.81
C GLU A 449 11.80 22.42 10.30
N TYR A 450 12.06 22.61 9.01
CA TYR A 450 12.11 23.93 8.38
C TYR A 450 10.78 24.70 8.51
N ILE A 451 9.64 24.05 8.29
CA ILE A 451 8.32 24.69 8.44
C ILE A 451 8.13 25.24 9.86
N ILE A 452 8.50 24.45 10.87
CA ILE A 452 8.37 24.86 12.28
C ILE A 452 9.37 25.98 12.62
N CYS A 453 10.60 25.89 12.14
CA CYS A 453 11.59 26.95 12.35
C CYS A 453 11.19 28.28 11.69
N ARG A 454 10.55 28.24 10.51
CA ARG A 454 10.04 29.44 9.83
C ARG A 454 8.80 30.04 10.51
N GLN A 455 8.03 29.25 11.26
CA GLN A 455 7.00 29.80 12.15
C GLN A 455 7.64 30.72 13.20
N GLY A 456 8.77 30.29 13.76
CA GLY A 456 9.58 31.04 14.71
C GLY A 456 8.90 31.26 16.07
N ASN A 457 9.54 32.08 16.91
CA ASN A 457 9.04 32.54 18.19
C ASN A 457 9.23 34.07 18.31
N GLU A 458 8.74 34.68 19.39
CA GLU A 458 8.84 36.13 19.58
C GLU A 458 10.29 36.64 19.62
N LYS A 459 11.19 35.91 20.30
CA LYS A 459 12.60 36.29 20.44
C LYS A 459 13.30 36.37 19.07
N LEU A 460 13.23 35.29 18.29
CA LEU A 460 13.87 35.22 16.98
C LEU A 460 13.27 36.23 15.99
N ASN A 461 11.97 36.54 16.11
CA ASN A 461 11.37 37.61 15.31
C ASN A 461 11.99 38.98 15.61
N GLN A 462 12.27 39.27 16.89
CA GLN A 462 12.96 40.50 17.29
C GLN A 462 14.39 40.55 16.75
N THR A 463 15.14 39.44 16.86
CA THR A 463 16.51 39.31 16.33
C THR A 463 16.58 39.51 14.81
N LEU A 464 15.58 39.00 14.09
CA LEU A 464 15.43 39.17 12.65
C LEU A 464 14.82 40.53 12.25
N GLN A 465 14.45 41.37 13.22
CA GLN A 465 13.79 42.67 13.00
C GLN A 465 12.48 42.54 12.21
N LEU A 466 11.75 41.45 12.42
CA LEU A 466 10.46 41.20 11.78
C LEU A 466 9.33 41.76 12.66
N ASP A 467 8.43 42.51 12.04
CA ASP A 467 7.19 42.95 12.70
C ASP A 467 6.34 41.72 13.06
N PRO A 468 5.88 41.57 14.32
CA PRO A 468 5.01 40.47 14.74
C PRO A 468 3.74 40.30 13.89
N LEU A 469 3.27 41.36 13.23
CA LEU A 469 2.09 41.35 12.35
C LEU A 469 2.40 40.77 10.96
N VAL A 470 3.67 40.55 10.60
CA VAL A 470 4.05 40.01 9.29
C VAL A 470 3.73 38.51 9.24
N PRO A 471 2.95 38.07 8.23
CA PRO A 471 2.65 36.66 8.06
C PRO A 471 3.89 35.79 7.84
N LYS A 472 3.85 34.57 8.38
CA LYS A 472 4.93 33.60 8.26
C LYS A 472 4.93 32.92 6.90
N LYS A 473 6.11 32.51 6.44
CA LYS A 473 6.32 31.89 5.13
C LYS A 473 7.39 30.80 5.19
N SER A 474 7.20 29.70 4.47
CA SER A 474 8.15 28.58 4.39
C SER A 474 8.13 27.99 2.98
N MET A 475 8.89 28.57 2.06
CA MET A 475 8.93 28.07 0.68
C MET A 475 9.71 26.76 0.58
N LEU A 476 9.13 25.81 -0.16
CA LEU A 476 9.60 24.44 -0.26
C LEU A 476 9.61 23.99 -1.72
N VAL A 477 10.78 23.62 -2.22
CA VAL A 477 10.95 22.89 -3.50
C VAL A 477 11.33 21.47 -3.15
N VAL A 478 10.44 20.53 -3.46
CA VAL A 478 10.49 19.17 -2.91
C VAL A 478 10.35 18.15 -4.03
N SER A 479 11.22 17.14 -4.02
CA SER A 479 11.15 16.02 -4.95
C SER A 479 9.81 15.27 -4.82
N GLU A 480 9.23 14.86 -5.94
CA GLU A 480 8.03 14.00 -5.95
C GLU A 480 8.32 12.56 -5.45
N PHE A 481 9.59 12.20 -5.25
CA PHE A 481 10.04 10.85 -4.95
C PHE A 481 10.43 10.61 -3.50
N ILE A 482 10.06 11.52 -2.59
CA ILE A 482 10.31 11.42 -1.16
C ILE A 482 9.00 11.26 -0.36
N GLY A 483 9.05 10.54 0.76
CA GLY A 483 7.83 10.17 1.50
C GLY A 483 7.03 11.32 2.10
N CYS A 484 7.61 12.49 2.35
CA CYS A 484 6.87 13.65 2.86
C CYS A 484 6.16 14.45 1.75
N SER A 485 6.49 14.20 0.47
CA SER A 485 5.92 14.94 -0.66
C SER A 485 4.39 14.83 -0.75
N PRO A 486 3.76 13.64 -0.58
CA PRO A 486 2.30 13.52 -0.54
C PRO A 486 1.64 14.33 0.58
N SER A 487 2.28 14.39 1.75
CA SER A 487 1.81 15.11 2.93
C SER A 487 1.87 16.63 2.77
N LEU A 488 2.92 17.14 2.13
CA LEU A 488 3.15 18.59 1.95
C LEU A 488 2.51 19.13 0.66
N SER A 489 1.19 19.05 0.56
CA SER A 489 0.44 19.44 -0.65
C SER A 489 0.60 20.90 -1.11
N GLY A 490 1.17 21.80 -0.29
CA GLY A 490 1.52 23.16 -0.69
C GLY A 490 2.95 23.34 -1.21
N ALA A 491 3.78 22.29 -1.23
CA ALA A 491 5.16 22.36 -1.70
C ALA A 491 5.21 22.39 -3.23
N ILE A 492 6.24 23.01 -3.80
CA ILE A 492 6.49 22.99 -5.23
C ILE A 492 7.16 21.66 -5.56
N ARG A 493 6.40 20.74 -6.15
CA ARG A 493 6.88 19.40 -6.46
C ARG A 493 7.70 19.41 -7.74
N VAL A 494 8.88 18.81 -7.68
CA VAL A 494 9.79 18.72 -8.81
C VAL A 494 10.23 17.28 -9.05
N ASN A 495 10.53 17.00 -10.30
CA ASN A 495 11.28 15.82 -10.68
C ASN A 495 12.77 16.22 -10.69
N PRO A 496 13.61 15.73 -9.74
CA PRO A 496 14.98 16.23 -9.59
C PRO A 496 15.90 15.91 -10.77
N TRP A 497 15.52 14.99 -11.67
CA TRP A 497 16.27 14.70 -12.89
C TRP A 497 16.07 15.77 -13.97
N ASN A 498 15.02 16.58 -13.87
CA ASN A 498 14.79 17.70 -14.77
C ASN A 498 15.37 18.98 -14.16
N ILE A 499 16.65 19.24 -14.44
CA ILE A 499 17.42 20.36 -13.89
C ILE A 499 16.73 21.71 -14.19
N ASP A 500 16.23 21.89 -15.42
CA ASP A 500 15.52 23.12 -15.83
C ASP A 500 14.24 23.32 -15.01
N ALA A 501 13.45 22.27 -14.81
CA ALA A 501 12.24 22.37 -14.01
C ALA A 501 12.53 22.65 -12.53
N VAL A 502 13.65 22.15 -12.00
CA VAL A 502 14.08 22.49 -10.62
C VAL A 502 14.51 23.96 -10.56
N ALA A 503 15.28 24.46 -11.52
CA ALA A 503 15.69 25.86 -11.59
C ALA A 503 14.47 26.79 -11.66
N GLU A 504 13.52 26.52 -12.56
CA GLU A 504 12.27 27.27 -12.69
C GLU A 504 11.38 27.19 -11.44
N ALA A 505 11.39 26.05 -10.75
CA ALA A 505 10.68 25.92 -9.46
C ALA A 505 11.32 26.78 -8.36
N ILE A 506 12.65 26.91 -8.34
CA ILE A 506 13.36 27.80 -7.41
C ILE A 506 13.02 29.26 -7.74
N ASP A 507 13.12 29.66 -9.01
CA ASP A 507 12.73 31.02 -9.44
C ASP A 507 11.28 31.34 -9.07
N GLY A 508 10.36 30.44 -9.43
CA GLY A 508 8.95 30.54 -9.09
C GLY A 508 8.67 30.60 -7.60
N ALA A 509 9.45 29.89 -6.76
CA ALA A 509 9.34 29.98 -5.30
C ALA A 509 9.72 31.36 -4.77
N LEU A 510 10.78 31.96 -5.33
CA LEU A 510 11.32 33.26 -4.90
C LEU A 510 10.45 34.42 -5.37
N ALA A 511 10.02 34.39 -6.64
CA ALA A 511 9.18 35.41 -7.28
C ALA A 511 7.69 35.32 -6.88
N MET A 512 7.30 34.29 -6.13
CA MET A 512 5.93 34.08 -5.68
C MET A 512 5.41 35.28 -4.86
N ARG A 513 4.14 35.62 -5.03
CA ARG A 513 3.49 36.68 -4.23
C ARG A 513 3.45 36.28 -2.76
N GLU A 514 3.73 37.22 -1.86
CA GLU A 514 3.80 36.96 -0.42
C GLU A 514 2.50 36.35 0.15
N SER A 515 1.32 36.74 -0.35
CA SER A 515 0.03 36.16 0.06
C SER A 515 -0.08 34.66 -0.25
N GLU A 516 0.51 34.21 -1.36
CA GLU A 516 0.53 32.79 -1.71
C GLU A 516 1.56 32.02 -0.88
N LYS A 517 2.73 32.63 -0.60
CA LYS A 517 3.74 32.07 0.30
C LYS A 517 3.15 31.83 1.70
N GLN A 518 2.37 32.78 2.20
CA GLN A 518 1.64 32.65 3.46
C GLN A 518 0.65 31.49 3.44
N LEU A 519 -0.21 31.41 2.42
CA LEU A 519 -1.23 30.35 2.34
C LEU A 519 -0.60 28.95 2.31
N ARG A 520 0.52 28.80 1.59
CA ARG A 520 1.29 27.54 1.54
C ARG A 520 1.86 27.20 2.92
N HIS A 521 2.47 28.17 3.59
CA HIS A 521 3.02 28.00 4.93
C HIS A 521 1.94 27.59 5.95
N GLU A 522 0.81 28.29 6.01
CA GLU A 522 -0.28 27.96 6.95
C GLU A 522 -0.79 26.53 6.75
N LYS A 523 -0.90 26.09 5.49
CA LYS A 523 -1.31 24.72 5.14
C LYS A 523 -0.29 23.69 5.62
N HIS A 524 1.00 23.96 5.41
CA HIS A 524 2.09 23.11 5.85
C HIS A 524 2.20 23.04 7.36
N TYR A 525 2.21 24.19 8.03
CA TYR A 525 2.31 24.31 9.48
C TYR A 525 1.18 23.56 10.16
N ARG A 526 -0.08 23.75 9.73
CA ARG A 526 -1.25 23.03 10.28
C ARG A 526 -1.11 21.52 10.20
N TYR A 527 -0.57 21.00 9.09
CA TYR A 527 -0.37 19.55 8.94
C TYR A 527 0.73 19.06 9.89
N VAL A 528 1.90 19.69 9.84
CA VAL A 528 3.08 19.27 10.61
C VAL A 528 2.84 19.39 12.13
N SER A 529 2.13 20.43 12.56
CA SER A 529 1.81 20.67 13.98
C SER A 529 0.78 19.69 14.56
N THR A 530 0.06 18.95 13.72
CA THR A 530 -0.97 17.99 14.14
C THR A 530 -0.56 16.54 13.92
N HIS A 531 0.45 16.31 13.08
CA HIS A 531 0.98 14.99 12.72
C HIS A 531 2.44 14.90 13.18
N ASP A 532 2.65 15.10 14.47
CA ASP A 532 3.96 15.00 15.11
C ASP A 532 4.37 13.54 15.37
N VAL A 533 5.56 13.36 15.95
CA VAL A 533 6.08 12.02 16.28
C VAL A 533 5.22 11.30 17.33
N ALA A 534 4.62 12.03 18.27
CA ALA A 534 3.77 11.47 19.31
C ALA A 534 2.46 10.91 18.73
N PHE A 535 1.82 11.65 17.81
CA PHE A 535 0.67 11.17 17.05
C PHE A 535 1.00 9.89 16.27
N TRP A 536 2.17 9.83 15.62
CA TRP A 536 2.62 8.65 14.89
C TRP A 536 2.75 7.42 15.80
N ALA A 537 3.42 7.59 16.95
CA ALA A 537 3.66 6.51 17.90
C ALA A 537 2.36 5.97 18.51
N ASN A 538 1.52 6.88 19.02
CA ASN A 538 0.22 6.52 19.60
C ASN A 538 -0.67 5.79 18.59
N SER A 539 -0.76 6.32 17.36
CA SER A 539 -1.61 5.71 16.32
C SER A 539 -1.12 4.34 15.88
N PHE A 540 0.19 4.08 15.90
CA PHE A 540 0.73 2.75 15.62
C PHE A 540 0.44 1.79 16.77
N LEU A 541 0.67 2.20 18.02
CA LEU A 541 0.43 1.38 19.21
C LEU A 541 -1.05 0.96 19.32
N GLN A 542 -1.98 1.89 19.14
CA GLN A 542 -3.42 1.58 19.16
C GLN A 542 -3.82 0.50 18.14
N ASP A 543 -3.26 0.56 16.93
CA ASP A 543 -3.52 -0.43 15.90
C ASP A 543 -2.82 -1.76 16.21
N LEU A 544 -1.65 -1.73 16.86
CA LEU A 544 -0.92 -2.92 17.28
C LEU A 544 -1.70 -3.67 18.38
N GLU A 545 -2.13 -2.96 19.42
CA GLU A 545 -3.00 -3.48 20.47
C GLU A 545 -4.27 -4.10 19.88
N ARG A 546 -4.95 -3.36 19.00
CA ARG A 546 -6.17 -3.84 18.33
C ARG A 546 -5.92 -5.12 17.55
N THR A 547 -4.80 -5.21 16.85
CA THR A 547 -4.44 -6.40 16.05
C THR A 547 -4.14 -7.59 16.96
N CYS A 548 -3.51 -7.38 18.10
CA CYS A 548 -3.09 -8.43 19.02
C CYS A 548 -4.25 -8.98 19.89
N LYS A 549 -5.40 -8.30 19.98
CA LYS A 549 -6.57 -8.77 20.77
C LYS A 549 -7.03 -10.19 20.42
N ASP A 550 -6.89 -10.60 19.16
CA ASP A 550 -7.31 -11.93 18.70
C ASP A 550 -6.32 -13.06 19.05
N HIS A 551 -5.11 -12.74 19.53
CA HIS A 551 -4.13 -13.77 19.94
C HIS A 551 -4.66 -14.68 21.04
N ILE A 552 -5.46 -14.14 21.98
CA ILE A 552 -6.03 -14.91 23.09
C ILE A 552 -7.02 -15.96 22.57
N ARG A 553 -7.73 -15.63 21.49
CA ARG A 553 -8.82 -16.45 20.92
C ARG A 553 -8.36 -17.52 19.94
N ARG A 554 -7.11 -17.55 19.50
CA ARG A 554 -6.61 -18.54 18.53
C ARG A 554 -5.46 -19.36 19.09
N ARG A 555 -5.39 -20.64 18.74
CA ARG A 555 -4.27 -21.52 19.08
C ARG A 555 -3.21 -21.42 18.00
N CYS A 556 -2.01 -20.96 18.37
CA CYS A 556 -0.89 -20.73 17.46
C CYS A 556 0.15 -21.86 17.54
N TRP A 557 0.45 -22.49 16.40
CA TRP A 557 1.42 -23.57 16.28
C TRP A 557 2.55 -23.16 15.34
N GLY A 558 3.79 -23.27 15.82
CA GLY A 558 4.98 -23.12 14.98
C GLY A 558 5.24 -24.37 14.15
N ILE A 559 5.39 -24.22 12.84
CA ILE A 559 5.70 -25.30 11.88
C ILE A 559 6.84 -24.86 10.96
N GLY A 560 7.73 -25.79 10.63
CA GLY A 560 8.83 -25.57 9.69
C GLY A 560 10.19 -25.38 10.36
N PHE A 561 11.24 -25.42 9.54
CA PHE A 561 12.63 -25.30 9.96
C PHE A 561 13.29 -24.07 9.33
N GLY A 562 14.35 -23.55 9.97
CA GLY A 562 15.07 -22.37 9.50
C GLY A 562 14.15 -21.14 9.33
N LEU A 563 14.33 -20.43 8.21
CA LEU A 563 13.50 -19.28 7.80
C LEU A 563 12.20 -19.69 7.07
N GLY A 564 12.00 -20.98 6.81
CA GLY A 564 10.71 -21.52 6.36
C GLY A 564 9.70 -21.72 7.51
N PHE A 565 10.05 -21.25 8.72
CA PHE A 565 9.19 -21.26 9.88
C PHE A 565 7.95 -20.39 9.65
N ARG A 566 6.80 -20.92 10.03
CA ARG A 566 5.50 -20.26 9.95
C ARG A 566 4.68 -20.55 11.19
N VAL A 567 3.89 -19.57 11.61
CA VAL A 567 2.91 -19.73 12.69
C VAL A 567 1.54 -19.93 12.07
N ILE A 568 0.94 -21.08 12.34
CA ILE A 568 -0.43 -21.39 11.96
C ILE A 568 -1.34 -21.06 13.15
N ALA A 569 -2.31 -20.17 12.94
CA ALA A 569 -3.34 -19.88 13.92
C ALA A 569 -4.63 -20.60 13.53
N LEU A 570 -5.11 -21.46 14.42
CA LEU A 570 -6.31 -22.26 14.22
C LEU A 570 -7.35 -21.94 15.31
N ASP A 571 -8.59 -22.32 15.03
CA ASP A 571 -9.70 -22.20 15.98
C ASP A 571 -9.40 -22.94 17.30
N PRO A 572 -9.86 -22.45 18.47
CA PRO A 572 -9.69 -23.13 19.75
C PRO A 572 -10.16 -24.58 19.76
N ASN A 573 -11.20 -24.89 18.98
CA ASN A 573 -11.76 -26.24 18.88
C ASN A 573 -10.90 -27.17 18.02
N PHE A 574 -9.88 -26.65 17.32
CA PHE A 574 -8.93 -27.49 16.61
C PHE A 574 -8.16 -28.36 17.60
N ARG A 575 -8.33 -29.68 17.46
CA ARG A 575 -7.58 -30.68 18.22
C ARG A 575 -6.50 -31.26 17.33
N LYS A 576 -5.24 -30.91 17.64
CA LYS A 576 -4.09 -31.58 17.02
C LYS A 576 -4.16 -33.07 17.36
N LEU A 577 -4.13 -33.92 16.34
CA LEU A 577 -4.12 -35.36 16.56
C LEU A 577 -2.79 -35.77 17.22
N SER A 578 -2.89 -36.41 18.40
CA SER A 578 -1.72 -36.95 19.09
C SER A 578 -1.19 -38.18 18.37
N VAL A 579 0.11 -38.22 18.12
CA VAL A 579 0.78 -39.38 17.51
C VAL A 579 0.56 -40.63 18.37
N ASP A 580 0.68 -40.52 19.69
CA ASP A 580 0.49 -41.64 20.60
C ASP A 580 -0.96 -42.15 20.57
N HIS A 581 -1.94 -41.25 20.48
CA HIS A 581 -3.34 -41.63 20.34
C HIS A 581 -3.58 -42.32 19.00
N ILE A 582 -3.11 -41.75 17.88
CA ILE A 582 -3.26 -42.37 16.56
C ILE A 582 -2.61 -43.75 16.53
N VAL A 583 -1.38 -43.89 17.02
CA VAL A 583 -0.66 -45.17 17.03
C VAL A 583 -1.37 -46.20 17.90
N SER A 584 -1.86 -45.81 19.08
CA SER A 584 -2.63 -46.70 19.97
C SER A 584 -3.97 -47.11 19.35
N ALA A 585 -4.71 -46.16 18.76
CA ALA A 585 -5.95 -46.44 18.05
C ALA A 585 -5.70 -47.38 16.86
N TYR A 586 -4.69 -47.08 16.05
CA TYR A 586 -4.26 -47.90 14.91
C TYR A 586 -3.87 -49.33 15.32
N LYS A 587 -3.20 -49.52 16.46
CA LYS A 587 -2.83 -50.86 16.94
C LYS A 587 -4.03 -51.68 17.43
N ARG A 588 -5.04 -51.03 18.03
CA ARG A 588 -6.22 -51.70 18.60
C ARG A 588 -7.33 -51.98 17.59
N THR A 589 -7.45 -51.17 16.54
CA THR A 589 -8.49 -51.32 15.54
C THR A 589 -8.27 -52.56 14.67
N LYS A 590 -9.37 -53.24 14.33
CA LYS A 590 -9.35 -54.46 13.52
C LYS A 590 -9.56 -54.19 12.03
N ASN A 591 -10.22 -53.08 11.70
CA ASN A 591 -10.45 -52.60 10.33
C ASN A 591 -10.06 -51.13 10.25
N ARG A 592 -9.21 -50.77 9.29
CA ARG A 592 -8.61 -49.43 9.18
C ARG A 592 -8.66 -48.98 7.72
N ALA A 593 -9.36 -47.89 7.45
CA ALA A 593 -9.35 -47.24 6.15
C ALA A 593 -8.31 -46.12 6.15
N ILE A 594 -7.41 -46.11 5.16
CA ILE A 594 -6.39 -45.09 4.98
C ILE A 594 -6.63 -44.45 3.62
N LEU A 595 -6.95 -43.16 3.58
CA LEU A 595 -7.22 -42.44 2.33
C LEU A 595 -6.09 -41.45 2.08
N LEU A 596 -5.42 -41.59 0.95
CA LEU A 596 -4.24 -40.82 0.56
C LEU A 596 -4.54 -40.05 -0.72
N ASP A 597 -4.32 -38.74 -0.70
CA ASP A 597 -4.37 -37.92 -1.91
C ASP A 597 -2.99 -37.92 -2.59
N TYR A 598 -2.96 -38.39 -3.84
CA TYR A 598 -1.73 -38.51 -4.59
C TYR A 598 -1.20 -37.15 -5.07
N ASP A 599 -2.06 -36.33 -5.66
CA ASP A 599 -1.65 -35.13 -6.42
C ASP A 599 -1.41 -33.89 -5.54
N GLY A 600 -1.92 -33.87 -4.30
CA GLY A 600 -1.66 -32.81 -3.34
C GLY A 600 -0.82 -33.22 -2.12
N THR A 601 -0.95 -34.47 -1.64
CA THR A 601 -0.29 -34.91 -0.39
C THR A 601 0.99 -35.71 -0.63
N MET A 602 1.00 -36.63 -1.60
CA MET A 602 2.17 -37.48 -1.89
C MET A 602 3.12 -36.88 -2.93
N MET A 603 2.63 -35.99 -3.80
CA MET A 603 3.40 -35.36 -4.86
C MET A 603 3.49 -33.83 -4.66
N PRO A 604 4.71 -33.25 -4.74
CA PRO A 604 4.85 -31.79 -4.79
C PRO A 604 4.17 -31.25 -6.06
N GLN A 605 3.33 -30.22 -5.91
CA GLN A 605 2.61 -29.59 -7.03
C GLN A 605 3.55 -29.07 -8.15
N THR A 606 4.78 -28.70 -7.80
CA THR A 606 5.81 -28.19 -8.71
C THR A 606 6.61 -29.27 -9.43
N SER A 607 6.35 -30.56 -9.16
CA SER A 607 7.09 -31.64 -9.81
C SER A 607 6.66 -31.81 -11.25
N ILE A 608 7.61 -31.71 -12.18
CA ILE A 608 7.41 -32.00 -13.60
C ILE A 608 7.20 -33.51 -13.78
N ASN A 609 8.05 -34.32 -13.14
CA ASN A 609 7.84 -35.76 -13.12
C ASN A 609 6.82 -36.11 -12.04
N LYS A 610 5.62 -36.48 -12.50
CA LYS A 610 4.49 -36.82 -11.65
C LYS A 610 4.39 -38.31 -11.35
N THR A 611 5.33 -39.15 -11.80
CA THR A 611 5.33 -40.59 -11.52
C THR A 611 5.70 -40.88 -10.06
N PRO A 612 5.14 -41.94 -9.44
CA PRO A 612 5.48 -42.31 -8.08
C PRO A 612 6.95 -42.78 -8.01
N ASN A 613 7.65 -42.36 -6.95
CA ASN A 613 9.01 -42.83 -6.71
C ASN A 613 8.99 -44.25 -6.07
N PRO A 614 10.08 -45.03 -6.18
CA PRO A 614 10.12 -46.40 -5.67
C PRO A 614 9.89 -46.50 -4.14
N GLU A 615 10.28 -45.49 -3.38
CA GLU A 615 10.09 -45.45 -1.93
C GLU A 615 8.61 -45.34 -1.56
N ALA A 616 7.85 -44.49 -2.25
CA ALA A 616 6.41 -44.35 -2.07
C ALA A 616 5.68 -45.66 -2.39
N ILE A 617 6.07 -46.34 -3.48
CA ILE A 617 5.52 -47.67 -3.85
C ILE A 617 5.82 -48.68 -2.73
N SER A 618 7.05 -48.71 -2.21
CA SER A 618 7.44 -49.59 -1.10
C SER A 618 6.61 -49.35 0.17
N ILE A 619 6.39 -48.08 0.52
CA ILE A 619 5.57 -47.69 1.69
C ILE A 619 4.11 -48.11 1.50
N LEU A 620 3.51 -47.84 0.33
CA LEU A 620 2.14 -48.25 0.03
C LEU A 620 1.97 -49.76 0.11
N ASN A 621 2.91 -50.52 -0.45
CA ASN A 621 2.92 -51.97 -0.34
C ASN A 621 3.07 -52.45 1.11
N SER A 622 3.89 -51.79 1.92
CA SER A 622 4.02 -52.09 3.35
C SER A 622 2.69 -51.87 4.10
N LEU A 623 1.97 -50.78 3.80
CA LEU A 623 0.65 -50.51 4.37
C LEU A 623 -0.39 -51.54 3.94
N CYS A 624 -0.38 -51.95 2.66
CA CYS A 624 -1.32 -52.93 2.10
C CYS A 624 -1.02 -54.39 2.53
N LYS A 625 0.19 -54.68 3.04
CA LYS A 625 0.54 -56.01 3.58
C LYS A 625 -0.21 -56.35 4.86
N ASP A 626 -0.59 -55.35 5.65
CA ASP A 626 -1.36 -55.58 6.86
C ASP A 626 -2.84 -55.83 6.48
N PRO A 627 -3.40 -57.03 6.74
CA PRO A 627 -4.75 -57.39 6.32
C PRO A 627 -5.85 -56.58 7.01
N LYS A 628 -5.52 -55.85 8.08
CA LYS A 628 -6.46 -54.94 8.77
C LYS A 628 -6.58 -53.59 8.07
N ASN A 629 -5.72 -53.29 7.09
CA ASN A 629 -5.74 -52.04 6.33
C ASN A 629 -6.47 -52.20 5.01
N VAL A 630 -7.28 -51.18 4.69
CA VAL A 630 -7.76 -50.91 3.35
C VAL A 630 -7.21 -49.54 2.95
N VAL A 631 -6.31 -49.52 1.98
CA VAL A 631 -5.62 -48.29 1.55
C VAL A 631 -6.23 -47.81 0.24
N PHE A 632 -6.72 -46.58 0.26
CA PHE A 632 -7.28 -45.86 -0.87
C PHE A 632 -6.29 -44.81 -1.33
N LEU A 633 -6.02 -44.77 -2.63
CA LEU A 633 -5.31 -43.69 -3.29
C LEU A 633 -6.32 -42.90 -4.13
N VAL A 634 -6.52 -41.64 -3.80
CA VAL A 634 -7.37 -40.71 -4.53
C VAL A 634 -6.49 -39.80 -5.37
N SER A 635 -6.81 -39.66 -6.65
CA SER A 635 -6.02 -38.84 -7.58
C SER A 635 -6.93 -38.21 -8.63
N GLY A 636 -6.55 -37.01 -9.09
CA GLY A 636 -7.22 -36.34 -10.20
C GLY A 636 -6.87 -36.93 -11.57
N ARG A 637 -5.96 -37.90 -11.62
CA ARG A 637 -5.46 -38.52 -12.84
C ARG A 637 -6.38 -39.60 -13.37
N GLY A 638 -6.20 -39.90 -14.65
CA GLY A 638 -6.97 -40.89 -15.38
C GLY A 638 -6.64 -42.32 -14.98
N LYS A 639 -7.63 -43.19 -15.16
CA LYS A 639 -7.56 -44.60 -14.79
C LYS A 639 -6.38 -45.35 -15.44
N ASP A 640 -6.03 -45.04 -16.68
CA ASP A 640 -4.98 -45.76 -17.42
C ASP A 640 -3.59 -45.42 -16.88
N THR A 641 -3.33 -44.13 -16.63
CA THR A 641 -2.09 -43.62 -16.04
C THR A 641 -1.88 -44.20 -14.65
N LEU A 642 -2.90 -44.15 -13.79
CA LEU A 642 -2.82 -44.69 -12.43
C LEU A 642 -2.69 -46.22 -12.41
N SER A 643 -3.36 -46.92 -13.34
CA SER A 643 -3.21 -48.37 -13.50
C SER A 643 -1.77 -48.75 -13.80
N LYS A 644 -1.09 -47.98 -14.67
CA LYS A 644 0.31 -48.20 -15.03
C LYS A 644 1.27 -47.85 -13.89
N TRP A 645 1.04 -46.74 -13.20
CA TRP A 645 1.95 -46.24 -12.18
C TRP A 645 1.95 -47.07 -10.89
N PHE A 646 0.81 -47.67 -10.55
CA PHE A 646 0.63 -48.47 -9.34
C PHE A 646 0.42 -49.96 -9.64
N SER A 647 0.91 -50.45 -10.77
CA SER A 647 0.87 -51.88 -11.12
C SER A 647 1.53 -52.76 -10.06
N ASP A 648 2.55 -52.23 -9.39
CA ASP A 648 3.33 -52.93 -8.36
C ASP A 648 2.62 -52.96 -6.99
N CYS A 649 1.42 -52.40 -6.88
CA CYS A 649 0.60 -52.32 -5.66
C CYS A 649 -0.77 -53.02 -5.85
N PRO A 650 -0.85 -54.36 -5.93
CA PRO A 650 -2.06 -55.07 -6.37
C PRO A 650 -3.26 -54.95 -5.43
N LYS A 651 -3.01 -54.71 -4.14
CA LYS A 651 -4.03 -54.58 -3.08
C LYS A 651 -4.46 -53.13 -2.81
N LEU A 652 -3.96 -52.18 -3.58
CA LEU A 652 -4.28 -50.77 -3.42
C LEU A 652 -5.62 -50.46 -4.10
N VAL A 653 -6.54 -49.86 -3.34
CA VAL A 653 -7.78 -49.33 -3.92
C VAL A 653 -7.46 -47.98 -4.56
N ILE A 654 -7.81 -47.80 -5.82
CA ILE A 654 -7.51 -46.57 -6.57
C ILE A 654 -8.80 -45.89 -6.98
N ALA A 655 -8.94 -44.63 -6.58
CA ALA A 655 -9.98 -43.71 -7.01
C ALA A 655 -9.36 -42.73 -8.02
N ALA A 656 -9.63 -42.97 -9.30
CA ALA A 656 -9.16 -42.14 -10.40
C ALA A 656 -10.16 -41.03 -10.70
N GLU A 657 -9.67 -39.94 -11.29
CA GLU A 657 -10.45 -38.76 -11.65
C GLU A 657 -11.32 -38.28 -10.47
N HIS A 658 -10.68 -38.05 -9.33
CA HIS A 658 -11.31 -37.65 -8.06
C HIS A 658 -12.43 -38.57 -7.57
N GLY A 659 -12.35 -39.86 -7.91
CA GLY A 659 -13.30 -40.88 -7.48
C GLY A 659 -14.49 -41.09 -8.42
N TYR A 660 -14.42 -40.58 -9.65
CA TYR A 660 -15.37 -40.98 -10.70
C TYR A 660 -15.25 -42.46 -11.04
N PHE A 661 -14.01 -42.94 -11.14
CA PHE A 661 -13.71 -44.35 -11.32
C PHE A 661 -13.06 -44.91 -10.07
N LEU A 662 -13.51 -46.09 -9.65
CA LEU A 662 -12.96 -46.80 -8.51
C LEU A 662 -12.50 -48.19 -8.96
N ARG A 663 -11.30 -48.59 -8.55
CA ARG A 663 -10.80 -49.95 -8.72
C ARG A 663 -10.36 -50.50 -7.38
N GLN A 664 -10.98 -51.59 -6.95
CA GLN A 664 -10.71 -52.18 -5.64
C GLN A 664 -9.39 -52.96 -5.59
N THR A 665 -9.07 -53.73 -6.63
CA THR A 665 -7.80 -54.46 -6.77
C THR A 665 -7.41 -54.52 -8.25
N ASP A 666 -6.15 -54.85 -8.53
CA ASP A 666 -5.62 -55.02 -9.89
C ASP A 666 -6.44 -55.97 -10.78
N ASN A 667 -7.09 -56.98 -10.17
CA ASN A 667 -7.86 -58.02 -10.85
C ASN A 667 -9.37 -57.70 -11.03
N VAL A 668 -9.83 -56.54 -10.57
CA VAL A 668 -11.23 -56.12 -10.66
C VAL A 668 -11.35 -54.98 -11.66
N GLU A 669 -12.38 -54.99 -12.51
CA GLU A 669 -12.64 -53.90 -13.45
C GLU A 669 -12.97 -52.59 -12.72
N TRP A 670 -12.73 -51.46 -13.41
CA TRP A 670 -13.05 -50.14 -12.89
C TRP A 670 -14.57 -49.96 -12.79
N GLU A 671 -15.06 -49.64 -11.60
CA GLU A 671 -16.45 -49.28 -11.34
C GLU A 671 -16.65 -47.77 -11.56
N THR A 672 -17.74 -47.38 -12.21
CA THR A 672 -18.11 -45.96 -12.36
C THR A 672 -19.05 -45.56 -11.23
N CYS A 673 -18.62 -44.65 -10.36
CA CYS A 673 -19.32 -44.34 -9.12
C CYS A 673 -20.40 -43.25 -9.27
N VAL A 674 -20.46 -42.54 -10.40
CA VAL A 674 -21.39 -41.42 -10.63
C VAL A 674 -22.19 -41.65 -11.93
N PRO A 675 -23.52 -41.41 -11.94
CA PRO A 675 -24.35 -41.55 -13.15
C PRO A 675 -23.87 -40.63 -14.28
N ILE A 676 -24.05 -41.08 -15.52
CA ILE A 676 -23.67 -40.33 -16.73
C ILE A 676 -24.52 -39.05 -16.83
N ALA A 677 -23.88 -37.88 -16.75
CA ALA A 677 -24.49 -36.61 -17.13
C ALA A 677 -24.32 -36.39 -18.64
N GLU A 678 -25.25 -35.68 -19.29
CA GLU A 678 -25.12 -35.27 -20.69
C GLU A 678 -23.89 -34.35 -20.87
N PHE A 679 -23.04 -34.70 -21.82
CA PHE A 679 -21.71 -34.11 -22.01
C PHE A 679 -21.67 -33.03 -23.10
N ASP A 680 -22.82 -32.51 -23.52
CA ASP A 680 -22.96 -31.59 -24.66
C ASP A 680 -22.16 -30.29 -24.48
N TRP A 681 -21.92 -29.85 -23.25
CA TRP A 681 -21.11 -28.68 -22.98
C TRP A 681 -19.65 -28.84 -23.42
N LYS A 682 -19.10 -30.06 -23.49
CA LYS A 682 -17.72 -30.31 -23.97
C LYS A 682 -17.50 -29.74 -25.35
N GLN A 683 -18.51 -29.86 -26.22
CA GLN A 683 -18.44 -29.34 -27.59
C GLN A 683 -18.28 -27.81 -27.63
N ILE A 684 -18.74 -27.10 -26.58
CA ILE A 684 -18.64 -25.65 -26.45
C ILE A 684 -17.32 -25.25 -25.77
N ALA A 685 -16.88 -25.99 -24.74
CA ALA A 685 -15.71 -25.66 -23.94
C ALA A 685 -14.37 -26.06 -24.61
N GLU A 686 -14.35 -27.18 -25.35
CA GLU A 686 -13.12 -27.73 -25.94
C GLU A 686 -12.40 -26.74 -26.89
N PRO A 687 -13.08 -26.02 -27.81
CA PRO A 687 -12.43 -25.03 -28.65
C PRO A 687 -11.81 -23.86 -27.86
N VAL A 688 -12.48 -23.43 -26.78
CA VAL A 688 -12.00 -22.35 -25.90
C VAL A 688 -10.77 -22.80 -25.13
N MET A 689 -10.82 -23.99 -24.54
CA MET A 689 -9.70 -24.56 -23.80
C MET A 689 -8.48 -24.81 -24.69
N LYS A 690 -8.72 -25.29 -25.92
CA LYS A 690 -7.66 -25.47 -26.91
C LYS A 690 -6.99 -24.16 -27.29
N LEU A 691 -7.77 -23.08 -27.49
CA LEU A 691 -7.21 -21.73 -27.71
C LEU A 691 -6.35 -21.26 -26.53
N TYR A 692 -6.78 -21.51 -25.28
CA TYR A 692 -5.98 -21.17 -24.10
C TYR A 692 -4.69 -21.98 -24.01
N THR A 693 -4.72 -23.28 -24.31
CA THR A 693 -3.51 -24.13 -24.34
C THR A 693 -2.56 -23.76 -25.47
N GLU A 694 -3.06 -23.36 -26.63
CA GLU A 694 -2.23 -22.89 -27.75
C GLU A 694 -1.57 -21.52 -27.46
N THR A 695 -2.14 -20.73 -26.55
CA THR A 695 -1.63 -19.38 -26.21
C THR A 695 -0.80 -19.33 -24.93
N THR A 696 -0.68 -20.45 -24.20
CA THR A 696 0.09 -20.53 -22.94
C THR A 696 0.96 -21.81 -22.88
N ASP A 697 2.29 -21.63 -22.79
CA ASP A 697 3.28 -22.72 -22.78
C ASP A 697 3.19 -23.62 -21.52
N GLU A 698 2.55 -23.14 -20.46
CA GLU A 698 2.52 -23.81 -19.14
C GLU A 698 1.33 -24.75 -18.93
N ILE A 699 0.36 -24.82 -19.85
CA ILE A 699 -0.68 -25.84 -19.80
C ILE A 699 -0.09 -27.14 -20.35
N ALA A 700 0.70 -27.81 -19.51
CA ALA A 700 1.27 -29.13 -19.81
C ALA A 700 0.15 -30.17 -19.91
N GLY A 701 -0.41 -30.31 -21.12
CA GLY A 701 -1.33 -31.37 -21.52
C GLY A 701 -2.78 -31.13 -21.09
N LEU A 702 -3.66 -30.88 -22.07
CA LEU A 702 -5.09 -31.04 -21.87
C LEU A 702 -5.40 -32.54 -21.79
N GLU A 703 -5.26 -33.16 -20.62
CA GLU A 703 -5.85 -34.48 -20.39
C GLU A 703 -7.33 -34.28 -20.07
N VAL A 704 -8.20 -34.49 -21.06
CA VAL A 704 -9.65 -34.41 -20.91
C VAL A 704 -10.13 -35.62 -20.11
N TYR A 705 -10.16 -35.51 -18.78
CA TYR A 705 -10.71 -36.58 -17.96
C TYR A 705 -12.24 -36.51 -17.88
N SER A 706 -12.88 -37.66 -17.73
CA SER A 706 -14.34 -37.82 -17.63
C SER A 706 -14.94 -37.07 -16.45
N PHE A 707 -14.20 -36.90 -15.35
CA PHE A 707 -14.63 -36.18 -14.15
C PHE A 707 -14.53 -34.65 -14.18
N TRP A 708 -13.77 -34.02 -15.10
CA TRP A 708 -13.73 -32.54 -15.25
C TRP A 708 -15.10 -31.94 -15.58
N MET A 709 -16.13 -32.79 -15.61
CA MET A 709 -17.47 -32.47 -16.00
C MET A 709 -18.34 -31.87 -14.88
N ASN A 710 -17.88 -31.88 -13.62
CA ASN A 710 -18.66 -31.37 -12.47
C ASN A 710 -17.92 -30.44 -11.47
N SER A 711 -16.59 -30.24 -11.56
CA SER A 711 -15.90 -29.22 -10.75
C SER A 711 -14.65 -28.67 -11.45
N TRP A 712 -14.51 -27.34 -11.47
CA TRP A 712 -13.39 -26.62 -12.09
C TRP A 712 -12.22 -26.49 -11.11
N GLU A 713 -11.05 -27.05 -11.44
CA GLU A 713 -9.80 -26.73 -10.73
C GLU A 713 -8.61 -26.61 -11.72
N LEU A 714 -8.32 -25.40 -12.21
CA LEU A 714 -7.13 -25.14 -13.01
C LEU A 714 -5.87 -25.15 -12.12
N THR A 715 -4.89 -25.98 -12.45
CA THR A 715 -3.52 -25.83 -11.92
C THR A 715 -2.85 -24.71 -12.69
N MET A 716 -2.83 -23.50 -12.13
CA MET A 716 -2.24 -22.29 -12.73
C MET A 716 -1.04 -21.80 -11.92
N SER A 717 0.05 -21.47 -12.60
CA SER A 717 1.27 -20.83 -12.07
C SER A 717 1.18 -19.30 -11.98
N GLU A 718 0.10 -18.69 -12.50
CA GLU A 718 -0.16 -17.25 -12.38
C GLU A 718 -1.60 -16.98 -11.87
N PRO A 719 -1.79 -16.42 -10.65
CA PRO A 719 -3.12 -16.14 -10.10
C PRO A 719 -3.80 -14.88 -10.67
N ASP A 720 -3.06 -14.02 -11.40
CA ASP A 720 -3.53 -12.65 -11.68
C ASP A 720 -4.56 -12.56 -12.81
N ILE A 721 -4.75 -13.62 -13.61
CA ILE A 721 -5.69 -13.61 -14.75
C ILE A 721 -7.06 -14.22 -14.40
N LEU A 722 -7.20 -14.89 -13.24
CA LEU A 722 -8.44 -15.57 -12.83
C LEU A 722 -8.87 -15.29 -11.37
N SER A 723 -8.59 -14.10 -10.84
CA SER A 723 -9.08 -13.67 -9.52
C SER A 723 -10.55 -13.20 -9.55
N THR A 724 -11.45 -14.05 -10.01
CA THR A 724 -12.85 -14.02 -9.58
C THR A 724 -13.06 -15.14 -8.58
N ASN A 725 -13.34 -14.78 -7.32
CA ASN A 725 -13.68 -15.70 -6.24
C ASN A 725 -14.72 -16.74 -6.70
N VAL A 726 -14.29 -17.98 -6.91
CA VAL A 726 -15.19 -19.13 -6.91
C VAL A 726 -15.09 -19.78 -5.53
N GLN A 727 -15.72 -19.13 -4.53
CA GLN A 727 -16.42 -19.94 -3.54
C GLN A 727 -17.51 -20.71 -4.29
N ALA A 728 -17.87 -21.91 -3.84
CA ALA A 728 -19.09 -22.60 -4.29
C ALA A 728 -20.31 -21.75 -3.89
N THR A 729 -20.45 -20.62 -4.55
CA THR A 729 -21.59 -19.74 -4.54
C THR A 729 -22.45 -20.32 -5.62
N TYR A 730 -23.62 -20.79 -5.23
CA TYR A 730 -24.77 -20.90 -6.11
C TYR A 730 -24.64 -19.85 -7.23
N CYS A 731 -24.38 -20.30 -8.46
CA CYS A 731 -24.30 -19.40 -9.60
C CYS A 731 -25.74 -19.20 -10.03
N PRO A 732 -26.37 -18.06 -9.70
CA PRO A 732 -27.76 -17.86 -10.04
C PRO A 732 -27.88 -17.90 -11.55
N SER A 733 -28.78 -18.75 -12.05
CA SER A 733 -29.12 -18.75 -13.46
C SER A 733 -30.03 -17.55 -13.70
N VAL A 734 -29.41 -16.37 -13.90
CA VAL A 734 -30.15 -15.11 -14.01
C VAL A 734 -30.73 -14.92 -15.41
N ILE A 735 -32.06 -14.84 -15.50
CA ILE A 735 -32.77 -14.44 -16.70
C ILE A 735 -33.22 -12.98 -16.57
N TYR A 736 -33.00 -12.19 -17.62
CA TYR A 736 -33.49 -10.81 -17.69
C TYR A 736 -34.78 -10.77 -18.50
N ARG A 737 -35.87 -10.32 -17.87
CA ARG A 737 -37.19 -10.19 -18.52
C ARG A 737 -37.89 -8.90 -18.06
N PRO A 738 -38.93 -8.43 -18.78
CA PRO A 738 -39.81 -7.39 -18.23
C PRO A 738 -40.40 -7.81 -16.88
N ILE A 739 -40.66 -6.83 -16.02
CA ILE A 739 -41.33 -7.07 -14.73
C ILE A 739 -42.81 -7.40 -14.99
N LEU A 740 -43.33 -8.43 -14.31
CA LEU A 740 -44.69 -8.94 -14.49
C LEU A 740 -45.58 -8.54 -13.30
N PRO A 741 -46.92 -8.55 -13.44
CA PRO A 741 -47.86 -8.34 -12.33
C PRO A 741 -47.64 -9.27 -11.13
N SER A 742 -47.12 -10.48 -11.35
CA SER A 742 -46.76 -11.43 -10.29
C SER A 742 -45.59 -10.98 -9.41
N ASP A 743 -44.76 -10.04 -9.88
CA ASP A 743 -43.57 -9.57 -9.16
C ASP A 743 -43.88 -8.41 -8.20
N LEU A 744 -45.14 -7.95 -8.12
CA LEU A 744 -45.54 -6.73 -7.43
C LEU A 744 -45.07 -6.68 -5.98
N ASP A 745 -45.41 -7.71 -5.19
CA ASP A 745 -45.12 -7.72 -3.76
C ASP A 745 -43.60 -7.84 -3.49
N VAL A 746 -42.88 -8.63 -4.32
CA VAL A 746 -41.42 -8.78 -4.23
C VAL A 746 -40.71 -7.48 -4.62
N LEU A 747 -41.18 -6.81 -5.67
CA LEU A 747 -40.66 -5.51 -6.09
C LEU A 747 -40.84 -4.45 -4.99
N GLU A 748 -42.02 -4.37 -4.37
CA GLU A 748 -42.28 -3.48 -3.22
C GLU A 748 -41.31 -3.77 -2.07
N GLN A 749 -41.09 -5.05 -1.75
CA GLN A 749 -40.20 -5.48 -0.67
C GLN A 749 -38.73 -5.13 -0.95
N ILE A 750 -38.22 -5.40 -2.15
CA ILE A 750 -36.85 -5.05 -2.52
C ILE A 750 -36.68 -3.54 -2.49
N HIS A 751 -37.66 -2.78 -2.99
CA HIS A 751 -37.60 -1.33 -2.98
C HIS A 751 -37.59 -0.77 -1.55
N ALA A 752 -38.40 -1.35 -0.65
CA ALA A 752 -38.47 -0.99 0.76
C ALA A 752 -37.15 -1.21 1.52
N ASN A 753 -36.37 -2.20 1.10
CA ASN A 753 -35.09 -2.56 1.71
C ASN A 753 -33.93 -1.74 1.14
N LEU A 754 -33.96 -1.42 -0.16
CA LEU A 754 -32.83 -0.82 -0.86
C LEU A 754 -32.83 0.71 -0.86
N PHE A 755 -34.01 1.34 -0.88
CA PHE A 755 -34.11 2.78 -1.09
C PHE A 755 -34.64 3.52 0.15
N PRO A 756 -34.03 4.67 0.49
CA PRO A 756 -34.51 5.49 1.60
C PRO A 756 -35.79 6.28 1.28
N ILE A 757 -36.15 6.40 0.00
CA ILE A 757 -37.37 7.06 -0.49
C ILE A 757 -38.46 6.02 -0.68
N ARG A 758 -39.65 6.30 -0.15
CA ARG A 758 -40.83 5.45 -0.28
C ARG A 758 -41.67 5.92 -1.46
N TYR A 759 -42.10 4.98 -2.30
CA TYR A 759 -43.03 5.23 -3.39
C TYR A 759 -44.41 4.71 -3.01
N GLU A 760 -45.45 5.35 -3.50
CA GLU A 760 -46.84 4.89 -3.30
C GLU A 760 -47.11 3.62 -4.12
N ARG A 761 -48.09 2.81 -3.70
CA ARG A 761 -48.46 1.55 -4.37
C ARG A 761 -48.79 1.75 -5.86
N GLU A 762 -49.35 2.91 -6.22
CA GLU A 762 -49.64 3.28 -7.61
C GLU A 762 -48.38 3.29 -8.51
N PHE A 763 -47.22 3.69 -7.99
CA PHE A 763 -45.96 3.61 -8.73
C PHE A 763 -45.63 2.17 -9.13
N PHE A 764 -45.73 1.22 -8.19
CA PHE A 764 -45.43 -0.18 -8.44
C PHE A 764 -46.45 -0.83 -9.38
N LEU A 765 -47.73 -0.47 -9.25
CA LEU A 765 -48.78 -0.87 -10.20
C LEU A 765 -48.46 -0.38 -11.62
N ASN A 766 -47.94 0.85 -11.78
CA ASN A 766 -47.51 1.36 -13.08
C ASN A 766 -46.28 0.63 -13.62
N VAL A 767 -45.35 0.21 -12.76
CA VAL A 767 -44.16 -0.57 -13.14
C VAL A 767 -44.52 -1.95 -13.68
N VAL A 768 -45.42 -2.67 -13.01
CA VAL A 768 -45.77 -4.05 -13.39
C VAL A 768 -46.76 -4.13 -14.56
N ASN A 769 -47.57 -3.09 -14.76
CA ASN A 769 -48.53 -2.99 -15.87
C ASN A 769 -47.96 -2.25 -17.09
N GLY A 770 -46.73 -1.72 -17.01
CA GLY A 770 -46.10 -0.98 -18.11
C GLY A 770 -46.76 0.38 -18.42
N HIS A 771 -47.48 0.98 -17.46
CA HIS A 771 -48.16 2.26 -17.65
C HIS A 771 -47.17 3.42 -17.52
N GLY A 772 -46.58 3.85 -18.65
CA GLY A 772 -45.65 4.98 -18.70
C GLY A 772 -44.31 4.74 -17.99
N ILE A 773 -44.04 3.51 -17.57
CA ILE A 773 -42.77 3.06 -17.00
C ILE A 773 -42.34 1.79 -17.74
N VAL A 774 -41.10 1.79 -18.22
CA VAL A 774 -40.47 0.62 -18.85
C VAL A 774 -39.49 0.03 -17.85
N SER A 775 -39.63 -1.26 -17.58
CA SER A 775 -38.92 -1.93 -16.51
C SER A 775 -38.37 -3.29 -16.93
N TRP A 776 -37.22 -3.65 -16.37
CA TRP A 776 -36.62 -4.97 -16.53
C TRP A 776 -36.26 -5.53 -15.15
N GLY A 777 -36.55 -6.81 -14.96
CA GLY A 777 -36.18 -7.60 -13.79
C GLY A 777 -35.12 -8.62 -14.13
N ALA A 778 -34.24 -8.88 -13.17
CA ALA A 778 -33.32 -10.01 -13.14
C ALA A 778 -33.93 -11.09 -12.24
N ILE A 779 -34.20 -12.26 -12.81
CA ILE A 779 -34.85 -13.38 -12.14
C ILE A 779 -33.83 -14.49 -11.94
N ASP A 780 -33.72 -15.00 -10.72
CA ASP A 780 -33.00 -16.22 -10.46
C ASP A 780 -33.95 -17.42 -10.59
N VAL A 781 -33.58 -18.37 -11.46
CA VAL A 781 -34.45 -19.50 -11.84
C VAL A 781 -34.13 -20.77 -11.03
N GLY A 782 -33.05 -20.75 -10.26
CA GLY A 782 -32.58 -21.90 -9.48
C GLY A 782 -32.28 -23.17 -10.26
N PRO A 783 -31.77 -24.21 -9.58
CA PRO A 783 -31.22 -25.40 -10.23
C PRO A 783 -32.33 -26.29 -10.82
N ASN A 784 -33.57 -26.16 -10.32
CA ASN A 784 -34.71 -27.03 -10.63
C ASN A 784 -35.92 -26.30 -11.24
N ARG A 785 -35.83 -25.01 -11.62
CA ARG A 785 -36.94 -24.18 -12.14
C ARG A 785 -38.22 -24.14 -11.27
N GLN A 786 -38.08 -24.32 -9.96
CA GLN A 786 -39.22 -24.38 -9.03
C GLN A 786 -39.47 -23.09 -8.24
N SER A 787 -38.57 -22.11 -8.28
CA SER A 787 -38.74 -20.80 -7.65
C SER A 787 -38.12 -19.70 -8.51
N ASP A 788 -38.96 -18.97 -9.25
CA ASP A 788 -38.56 -17.77 -9.99
C ASP A 788 -38.56 -16.58 -9.01
N GLU A 789 -37.38 -16.17 -8.52
CA GLU A 789 -37.28 -15.04 -7.59
C GLU A 789 -36.74 -13.79 -8.31
N LEU A 790 -37.42 -12.65 -8.16
CA LEU A 790 -36.90 -11.36 -8.61
C LEU A 790 -35.74 -10.93 -7.71
N ILE A 791 -34.52 -10.85 -8.26
CA ILE A 791 -33.31 -10.53 -7.49
C ILE A 791 -32.71 -9.15 -7.81
N GLY A 792 -33.20 -8.50 -8.86
CA GLY A 792 -32.80 -7.15 -9.22
C GLY A 792 -33.75 -6.54 -10.25
N PHE A 793 -33.76 -5.21 -10.36
CA PHE A 793 -34.64 -4.49 -11.27
C PHE A 793 -34.09 -3.13 -11.69
N VAL A 794 -34.56 -2.64 -12.83
CA VAL A 794 -34.41 -1.24 -13.26
C VAL A 794 -35.74 -0.72 -13.79
N THR A 795 -36.10 0.50 -13.39
CA THR A 795 -37.30 1.18 -13.89
C THR A 795 -36.93 2.49 -14.55
N THR A 796 -37.55 2.78 -15.69
CA THR A 796 -37.23 3.93 -16.52
C THR A 796 -38.48 4.58 -17.09
N ARG A 797 -38.40 5.87 -17.41
CA ARG A 797 -39.46 6.62 -18.08
C ARG A 797 -38.89 7.35 -19.29
N VAL A 798 -39.63 7.34 -20.39
CA VAL A 798 -39.32 8.18 -21.55
C VAL A 798 -39.94 9.55 -21.31
N ILE A 799 -39.14 10.60 -21.40
CA ILE A 799 -39.54 11.99 -21.14
C ILE A 799 -39.21 12.82 -22.38
N ALA A 800 -40.05 13.79 -22.73
CA ALA A 800 -39.72 14.75 -23.78
C ALA A 800 -38.56 15.64 -23.31
N ALA A 801 -37.57 15.91 -24.18
CA ALA A 801 -36.40 16.69 -23.78
C ALA A 801 -36.77 18.07 -23.21
N ARG A 802 -37.80 18.72 -23.75
CA ARG A 802 -38.38 20.01 -23.30
C ARG A 802 -38.98 19.99 -21.89
N GLU A 803 -39.30 18.80 -21.37
CA GLU A 803 -39.87 18.59 -20.04
C GLU A 803 -38.80 18.14 -19.04
N SER A 804 -37.52 18.10 -19.46
CA SER A 804 -36.41 17.62 -18.66
C SER A 804 -35.50 18.76 -18.22
N GLU A 805 -34.95 18.66 -17.00
CA GLU A 805 -33.99 19.61 -16.42
C GLU A 805 -32.61 19.61 -17.08
N ILE A 806 -32.41 18.75 -18.09
CA ILE A 806 -31.15 18.61 -18.84
C ILE A 806 -31.28 19.01 -20.32
N GLU A 807 -32.36 19.71 -20.70
CA GLU A 807 -32.54 20.21 -22.07
C GLU A 807 -31.35 21.05 -22.54
N ASP A 808 -30.82 21.89 -21.64
CA ASP A 808 -29.65 22.76 -21.86
C ASP A 808 -28.34 21.99 -22.07
N LEU A 809 -28.31 20.70 -21.72
CA LEU A 809 -27.15 19.81 -21.86
C LEU A 809 -27.17 18.98 -23.14
N LEU A 810 -28.15 19.20 -24.02
CA LEU A 810 -28.21 18.64 -25.36
C LEU A 810 -27.73 19.70 -26.37
N THR A 811 -26.79 19.34 -27.24
CA THR A 811 -26.37 20.22 -28.34
C THR A 811 -27.53 20.40 -29.30
N ALA A 812 -28.08 21.62 -29.34
CA ALA A 812 -29.24 21.97 -30.14
C ALA A 812 -28.96 21.84 -31.65
N ASP A 813 -29.32 20.70 -32.23
CA ASP A 813 -29.69 20.67 -33.64
C ASP A 813 -31.12 21.26 -33.72
N ALA A 814 -31.19 22.57 -33.96
CA ALA A 814 -32.43 23.37 -33.96
C ALA A 814 -33.52 22.88 -34.94
N SER A 815 -33.23 21.85 -35.73
CA SER A 815 -34.12 21.24 -36.72
C SER A 815 -35.02 20.12 -36.19
N ARG A 816 -34.79 19.56 -34.99
CA ARG A 816 -35.56 18.41 -34.46
C ARG A 816 -36.28 18.74 -33.15
N LYS A 817 -37.58 19.06 -33.23
CA LYS A 817 -38.44 19.45 -32.09
C LYS A 817 -38.93 18.30 -31.20
N ASP A 818 -38.79 17.05 -31.63
CA ASP A 818 -39.35 15.88 -30.92
C ASP A 818 -38.25 15.00 -30.31
N GLN A 819 -37.32 15.58 -29.54
CA GLN A 819 -36.28 14.80 -28.86
C GLN A 819 -36.79 14.19 -27.55
N THR A 820 -36.37 12.97 -27.26
CA THR A 820 -36.71 12.26 -26.02
C THR A 820 -35.48 11.92 -25.21
N LEU A 821 -35.70 11.64 -23.94
CA LEU A 821 -34.70 11.22 -22.97
C LEU A 821 -35.23 10.01 -22.19
N VAL A 822 -34.34 9.12 -21.79
CA VAL A 822 -34.69 8.01 -20.89
C VAL A 822 -34.19 8.36 -19.49
N TYR A 823 -35.11 8.53 -18.55
CA TYR A 823 -34.79 8.78 -17.15
C TYR A 823 -34.82 7.47 -16.36
N ILE A 824 -33.71 7.11 -15.71
CA ILE A 824 -33.67 5.97 -14.79
C ILE A 824 -34.23 6.43 -13.44
N LEU A 825 -35.39 5.87 -13.07
CA LEU A 825 -36.08 6.17 -11.82
C LEU A 825 -35.40 5.44 -10.66
N THR A 826 -35.28 4.11 -10.78
CA THR A 826 -34.74 3.24 -9.72
C THR A 826 -33.96 2.07 -10.32
N LEU A 827 -32.84 1.71 -9.69
CA LEU A 827 -31.99 0.56 -10.04
C LEU A 827 -31.57 -0.14 -8.76
N GLY A 828 -32.02 -1.38 -8.56
CA GLY A 828 -31.79 -2.13 -7.33
C GLY A 828 -31.34 -3.56 -7.61
N VAL A 829 -30.40 -4.07 -6.80
CA VAL A 829 -30.02 -5.49 -6.76
C VAL A 829 -29.94 -5.90 -5.30
N VAL A 830 -30.57 -7.03 -4.97
CA VAL A 830 -30.57 -7.65 -3.64
C VAL A 830 -29.12 -7.87 -3.19
N GLU A 831 -28.84 -7.64 -1.90
CA GLU A 831 -27.47 -7.51 -1.38
C GLU A 831 -26.57 -8.72 -1.66
N HIS A 832 -27.09 -9.94 -1.49
CA HIS A 832 -26.36 -11.19 -1.75
C HIS A 832 -26.02 -11.41 -3.23
N TYR A 833 -26.73 -10.75 -4.14
CA TYR A 833 -26.53 -10.84 -5.60
C TYR A 833 -25.69 -9.69 -6.16
N ARG A 834 -25.23 -8.76 -5.32
CA ARG A 834 -24.32 -7.68 -5.76
C ARG A 834 -22.97 -8.25 -6.22
N ASN A 835 -22.27 -7.50 -7.07
CA ASN A 835 -21.00 -7.88 -7.70
C ASN A 835 -21.07 -9.06 -8.70
N HIS A 836 -22.25 -9.57 -9.05
CA HIS A 836 -22.46 -10.58 -10.11
C HIS A 836 -22.76 -9.96 -11.49
N GLY A 837 -22.47 -8.67 -11.69
CA GLY A 837 -22.70 -7.97 -12.96
C GLY A 837 -24.16 -7.63 -13.30
N ILE A 838 -25.13 -8.02 -12.46
CA ILE A 838 -26.59 -7.85 -12.69
C ILE A 838 -26.98 -6.40 -12.96
N ALA A 839 -26.56 -5.46 -12.10
CA ALA A 839 -26.87 -4.04 -12.28
C ALA A 839 -26.32 -3.49 -13.61
N GLY A 840 -25.11 -3.93 -14.01
CA GLY A 840 -24.52 -3.54 -15.29
C GLY A 840 -25.30 -4.09 -16.48
N SER A 841 -25.80 -5.32 -16.40
CA SER A 841 -26.67 -5.92 -17.43
C SER A 841 -28.02 -5.20 -17.54
N LEU A 842 -28.67 -4.88 -16.41
CA LEU A 842 -29.91 -4.10 -16.40
C LEU A 842 -29.72 -2.71 -17.04
N VAL A 843 -28.64 -2.01 -16.72
CA VAL A 843 -28.33 -0.71 -17.35
C VAL A 843 -28.02 -0.86 -18.84
N ARG A 844 -27.39 -1.96 -19.28
CA ARG A 844 -27.18 -2.23 -20.71
C ARG A 844 -28.50 -2.44 -21.46
N GLU A 845 -29.49 -3.09 -20.86
CA GLU A 845 -30.84 -3.18 -21.44
C GLU A 845 -31.49 -1.80 -21.57
N VAL A 846 -31.33 -0.92 -20.58
CA VAL A 846 -31.80 0.48 -20.68
C VAL A 846 -31.11 1.22 -21.82
N ILE A 847 -29.78 1.10 -21.95
CA ILE A 847 -29.02 1.77 -23.03
C ILE A 847 -29.44 1.23 -24.39
N LYS A 848 -29.67 -0.09 -24.51
CA LYS A 848 -30.16 -0.75 -25.73
C LYS A 848 -31.56 -0.24 -26.09
N TYR A 849 -32.46 -0.14 -25.12
CA TYR A 849 -33.79 0.43 -25.30
C TYR A 849 -33.72 1.91 -25.73
N ALA A 850 -32.93 2.73 -25.04
CA ALA A 850 -32.73 4.13 -25.40
C ALA A 850 -32.14 4.29 -26.82
N SER A 851 -31.23 3.40 -27.21
CA SER A 851 -30.64 3.40 -28.55
C SER A 851 -31.65 2.99 -29.63
N SER A 852 -32.63 2.13 -29.30
CA SER A 852 -33.71 1.73 -30.23
C SER A 852 -34.69 2.87 -30.52
N ILE A 853 -34.80 3.86 -29.64
CA ILE A 853 -35.66 5.03 -29.81
C ILE A 853 -34.90 6.06 -30.66
N THR A 854 -35.26 6.17 -31.94
CA THR A 854 -34.53 7.00 -32.93
C THR A 854 -34.39 8.47 -32.56
N ASN A 855 -35.33 9.02 -31.78
CA ASN A 855 -35.32 10.41 -31.30
C ASN A 855 -34.79 10.58 -29.87
N CYS A 856 -34.37 9.52 -29.19
CA CYS A 856 -33.79 9.58 -27.86
C CYS A 856 -32.33 10.06 -27.93
N ARG A 857 -31.93 11.02 -27.09
CA ARG A 857 -30.57 11.61 -27.15
C ARG A 857 -29.69 11.26 -25.96
N ALA A 858 -30.26 10.91 -24.82
CA ALA A 858 -29.50 10.51 -23.66
C ALA A 858 -30.32 9.70 -22.66
N VAL A 859 -29.61 8.92 -21.85
CA VAL A 859 -30.09 8.31 -20.61
C VAL A 859 -29.55 9.14 -19.46
N TYR A 860 -30.38 9.52 -18.49
CA TYR A 860 -29.92 10.29 -17.33
C TYR A 860 -30.53 9.83 -16.02
N LEU A 861 -29.88 10.18 -14.90
CA LEU A 861 -30.30 9.83 -13.56
C LEU A 861 -29.70 10.75 -12.48
N HIS A 862 -30.29 10.70 -11.29
CA HIS A 862 -29.77 11.36 -10.09
C HIS A 862 -29.19 10.34 -9.11
N VAL A 863 -28.05 10.69 -8.53
CA VAL A 863 -27.40 9.90 -7.48
C VAL A 863 -27.18 10.78 -6.26
N ILE A 864 -27.67 10.36 -5.10
CA ILE A 864 -27.44 11.10 -3.85
C ILE A 864 -25.94 11.23 -3.56
N ALA A 865 -25.49 12.42 -3.15
CA ALA A 865 -24.07 12.79 -3.17
C ALA A 865 -23.17 11.95 -2.24
N TYR A 866 -23.73 11.33 -1.20
CA TYR A 866 -22.98 10.46 -0.28
C TYR A 866 -22.90 8.99 -0.74
N ASN A 867 -23.62 8.59 -1.80
CA ASN A 867 -23.62 7.20 -2.28
C ASN A 867 -22.42 6.94 -3.22
N GLN A 868 -21.22 6.91 -2.65
CA GLN A 868 -19.98 6.67 -3.39
C GLN A 868 -19.97 5.38 -4.22
N PRO A 869 -20.56 4.24 -3.75
CA PRO A 869 -20.68 3.05 -4.58
C PRO A 869 -21.45 3.27 -5.89
N ALA A 870 -22.60 3.96 -5.83
CA ALA A 870 -23.39 4.26 -7.02
C ALA A 870 -22.67 5.25 -7.96
N ILE A 871 -22.03 6.29 -7.41
CA ILE A 871 -21.22 7.26 -8.17
C ILE A 871 -20.14 6.53 -8.97
N ASN A 872 -19.36 5.67 -8.31
CA ASN A 872 -18.30 4.89 -8.95
C ASN A 872 -18.86 3.90 -9.98
N PHE A 873 -20.02 3.29 -9.71
CA PHE A 873 -20.69 2.37 -10.63
C PHE A 873 -21.09 3.06 -11.93
N TYR A 874 -21.79 4.20 -11.86
CA TYR A 874 -22.23 4.92 -13.06
C TYR A 874 -21.06 5.51 -13.86
N GLN A 875 -19.99 5.98 -13.19
CA GLN A 875 -18.75 6.38 -13.87
C GLN A 875 -18.09 5.22 -14.63
N LYS A 876 -18.04 4.01 -14.04
CA LYS A 876 -17.54 2.80 -14.74
C LYS A 876 -18.40 2.44 -15.94
N MET A 877 -19.72 2.64 -15.85
CA MET A 877 -20.67 2.48 -16.95
C MET A 877 -20.64 3.64 -17.97
N GLN A 878 -19.63 4.52 -17.91
CA GLN A 878 -19.41 5.64 -18.82
C GLN A 878 -20.50 6.73 -18.78
N PHE A 879 -21.30 6.80 -17.71
CA PHE A 879 -22.12 7.98 -17.46
C PHE A 879 -21.22 9.14 -17.02
N LYS A 880 -21.42 10.30 -17.63
CA LYS A 880 -20.69 11.53 -17.29
C LYS A 880 -21.40 12.26 -16.16
N LEU A 881 -20.65 12.69 -15.15
CA LEU A 881 -21.12 13.60 -14.12
C LEU A 881 -21.21 15.01 -14.72
N VAL A 882 -22.42 15.59 -14.77
CA VAL A 882 -22.65 16.85 -15.51
C VAL A 882 -23.01 18.02 -14.59
N ARG A 883 -23.66 17.76 -13.45
CA ARG A 883 -24.08 18.80 -12.50
C ARG A 883 -24.18 18.24 -11.08
N ARG A 884 -23.96 19.09 -10.08
CA ARG A 884 -24.36 18.86 -8.69
C ARG A 884 -25.61 19.69 -8.40
N LEU A 885 -26.65 19.05 -7.87
CA LEU A 885 -27.91 19.66 -7.47
C LEU A 885 -27.92 19.77 -5.94
N ASN A 886 -27.94 20.99 -5.42
CA ASN A 886 -27.89 21.21 -3.98
C ASN A 886 -29.26 20.98 -3.34
N LYS A 887 -29.31 20.31 -2.18
CA LYS A 887 -30.54 20.01 -1.40
C LYS A 887 -31.65 19.30 -2.18
N PHE A 888 -31.30 18.57 -3.24
CA PHE A 888 -32.23 17.92 -4.16
C PHE A 888 -33.12 16.85 -3.51
N TYR A 889 -32.55 16.01 -2.65
CA TYR A 889 -33.30 14.98 -1.94
C TYR A 889 -33.71 15.43 -0.55
N TYR A 890 -34.96 15.21 -0.16
CA TYR A 890 -35.42 15.35 1.22
C TYR A 890 -35.74 13.97 1.79
N ILE A 891 -34.92 13.48 2.72
CA ILE A 891 -35.00 12.12 3.26
C ILE A 891 -34.94 12.21 4.79
N LYS A 892 -35.95 11.66 5.47
CA LYS A 892 -36.00 11.57 6.95
C LYS A 892 -35.72 12.91 7.65
N GLY A 893 -36.26 14.02 7.14
CA GLY A 893 -36.12 15.34 7.75
C GLY A 893 -34.85 16.11 7.38
N GLN A 894 -34.01 15.58 6.48
CA GLN A 894 -32.76 16.23 6.06
C GLN A 894 -32.68 16.38 4.55
N HIS A 895 -32.08 17.49 4.10
CA HIS A 895 -31.77 17.74 2.70
C HIS A 895 -30.40 17.18 2.33
N TYR A 896 -30.32 16.51 1.19
CA TYR A 896 -29.10 15.97 0.63
C TYR A 896 -28.91 16.43 -0.81
N ASP A 897 -27.67 16.70 -1.17
CA ASP A 897 -27.29 17.02 -2.55
C ASP A 897 -27.40 15.77 -3.43
N ALA A 898 -27.59 15.98 -4.73
CA ALA A 898 -27.56 14.95 -5.75
C ALA A 898 -26.54 15.28 -6.84
N TYR A 899 -26.04 14.25 -7.50
CA TYR A 899 -25.22 14.33 -8.70
C TYR A 899 -26.03 13.86 -9.89
N LEU A 900 -26.04 14.66 -10.95
CA LEU A 900 -26.69 14.37 -12.21
C LEU A 900 -25.71 13.67 -13.15
N PHE A 901 -26.08 12.46 -13.57
CA PHE A 901 -25.31 11.63 -14.48
C PHE A 901 -26.03 11.48 -15.83
N VAL A 902 -25.28 11.57 -16.93
CA VAL A 902 -25.82 11.48 -18.29
C VAL A 902 -24.96 10.56 -19.17
N TYR A 903 -25.61 9.67 -19.91
CA TYR A 903 -25.04 8.82 -20.95
C TYR A 903 -25.69 9.17 -22.29
N TYR A 904 -24.90 9.62 -23.26
CA TYR A 904 -25.43 10.08 -24.55
C TYR A 904 -25.62 8.91 -25.54
N VAL A 905 -26.76 8.89 -26.24
CA VAL A 905 -27.10 7.89 -27.27
C VAL A 905 -27.55 8.57 -28.56
N ASN A 906 -27.56 7.84 -29.68
CA ASN A 906 -28.05 8.31 -30.99
C ASN A 906 -27.55 9.72 -31.37
N GLY A 907 -26.27 10.01 -31.13
CA GLY A 907 -25.64 11.28 -31.51
C GLY A 907 -25.83 12.45 -30.53
N GLY A 908 -26.40 12.22 -29.34
CA GLY A 908 -26.34 13.22 -28.26
C GLY A 908 -24.88 13.55 -27.88
N ARG A 909 -24.60 14.80 -27.53
CA ARG A 909 -23.26 15.24 -27.09
C ARG A 909 -23.38 16.27 -25.97
N SER A 910 -22.41 16.20 -25.05
CA SER A 910 -22.23 17.16 -23.97
C SER A 910 -21.82 18.54 -24.51
N PRO A 911 -22.27 19.65 -23.88
CA PRO A 911 -21.79 20.98 -24.24
C PRO A 911 -20.32 21.13 -23.83
N CYS A 912 -19.43 21.04 -24.83
CA CYS A 912 -18.06 21.56 -24.88
C CYS A 912 -17.00 21.00 -23.89
N SER A 913 -15.99 20.34 -24.47
CA SER A 913 -14.60 20.36 -24.00
C SER A 913 -13.81 21.42 -24.80
N PRO A 914 -12.86 22.16 -24.21
CA PRO A 914 -12.02 23.13 -24.95
C PRO A 914 -11.26 22.51 -26.14
N LEU A 915 -10.97 21.21 -26.06
CA LEU A 915 -10.32 20.45 -27.14
C LEU A 915 -11.25 20.23 -28.34
N ASP A 916 -12.57 20.22 -28.15
CA ASP A 916 -13.54 20.09 -29.24
C ASP A 916 -13.80 21.41 -29.96
N ILE A 917 -13.61 22.55 -29.29
CA ILE A 917 -13.59 23.87 -29.94
C ILE A 917 -12.37 23.95 -30.86
N LEU A 918 -11.22 23.44 -30.41
CA LEU A 918 -10.01 23.34 -31.24
C LEU A 918 -10.18 22.35 -32.40
N SER A 919 -10.85 21.20 -32.20
CA SER A 919 -11.12 20.25 -33.28
C SER A 919 -12.12 20.81 -34.29
N THR A 920 -13.15 21.52 -33.84
CA THR A 920 -14.13 22.17 -34.71
C THR A 920 -13.53 23.36 -35.45
N ALA A 921 -12.70 24.16 -34.79
CA ALA A 921 -11.91 25.22 -35.42
C ALA A 921 -10.90 24.65 -36.42
N ALA A 922 -10.21 23.56 -36.10
CA ALA A 922 -9.30 22.87 -37.02
C ALA A 922 -10.05 22.28 -38.22
N THR A 923 -11.25 21.75 -38.03
CA THR A 923 -12.09 21.20 -39.11
C THR A 923 -12.65 22.34 -39.98
N TYR A 924 -13.01 23.47 -39.38
CA TYR A 924 -13.45 24.68 -40.08
C TYR A 924 -12.29 25.32 -40.86
N ILE A 925 -11.08 25.41 -40.29
CA ILE A 925 -9.86 25.88 -40.95
C ILE A 925 -9.46 24.92 -42.09
N LYS A 926 -9.56 23.60 -41.88
CA LYS A 926 -9.30 22.59 -42.92
C LYS A 926 -10.35 22.64 -44.03
N GLY A 927 -11.60 22.94 -43.70
CA GLY A 927 -12.69 23.22 -44.64
C GLY A 927 -12.46 24.51 -45.41
N MET A 928 -11.99 25.57 -44.76
CA MET A 928 -11.68 26.86 -45.39
C MET A 928 -10.43 26.78 -46.28
N LEU A 929 -9.42 26.00 -45.89
CA LEU A 929 -8.26 25.65 -46.72
C LEU A 929 -8.66 24.79 -47.94
N LYS A 930 -9.57 23.83 -47.77
CA LYS A 930 -10.16 23.08 -48.91
C LYS A 930 -11.00 23.98 -49.82
N LEU A 931 -11.76 24.94 -49.27
CA LEU A 931 -12.56 25.89 -50.03
C LEU A 931 -11.67 26.91 -50.77
N LEU A 932 -10.55 27.32 -50.17
CA LEU A 932 -9.54 28.18 -50.78
C LEU A 932 -8.76 27.44 -51.88
N ALA A 933 -8.36 26.19 -51.64
CA ALA A 933 -7.72 25.34 -52.64
C ALA A 933 -8.65 25.05 -53.82
N THR A 934 -9.95 24.83 -53.58
CA THR A 934 -10.94 24.63 -54.65
C THR A 934 -11.35 25.95 -55.34
N LYS A 935 -11.26 27.10 -54.67
CA LYS A 935 -11.42 28.44 -55.30
C LYS A 935 -10.19 28.86 -56.12
N LEU A 936 -8.99 28.46 -55.73
CA LEU A 936 -7.76 28.67 -56.50
C LEU A 936 -7.73 27.75 -57.73
N TRP A 937 -8.13 26.48 -57.59
CA TRP A 937 -8.26 25.53 -58.70
C TRP A 937 -9.38 25.87 -59.69
N LYS A 938 -10.45 26.54 -59.23
CA LYS A 938 -11.53 27.05 -60.11
C LYS A 938 -11.23 28.43 -60.74
N LYS A 939 -10.11 29.08 -60.42
CA LYS A 939 -9.77 30.40 -60.95
C LYS A 939 -8.95 30.38 -62.25
N ASP A 940 -8.38 29.22 -62.62
CA ASP A 940 -7.64 29.04 -63.88
C ASP A 940 -8.53 28.66 -65.08
N GLU A 941 -9.80 28.33 -64.85
CA GLU A 941 -10.75 28.04 -65.92
C GLU A 941 -11.99 28.95 -65.83
N LYS A 942 -11.84 30.22 -66.24
CA LYS A 942 -12.74 30.89 -67.21
C LYS A 942 -12.52 32.42 -67.28
N LYS A 943 -11.84 32.78 -68.37
CA LYS A 943 -12.15 33.86 -69.35
C LYS A 943 -11.75 35.32 -69.06
N THR A 944 -10.76 35.72 -69.86
CA THR A 944 -10.54 36.96 -70.63
C THR A 944 -11.77 37.86 -70.96
N PRO A 945 -11.54 39.15 -71.33
CA PRO A 945 -12.05 40.32 -70.59
C PRO A 945 -13.04 41.21 -71.39
N ARG A 946 -13.63 42.22 -70.73
CA ARG A 946 -13.81 43.60 -71.28
C ARG A 946 -14.35 44.60 -70.25
N TRP A 947 -13.69 45.78 -70.20
CA TRP A 947 -14.09 47.16 -69.87
C TRP A 947 -15.39 47.45 -69.08
N SER A 948 -15.54 48.48 -68.23
CA SER A 948 -14.72 49.67 -67.89
C SER A 948 -15.41 50.46 -66.76
N LYS A 949 -14.60 51.15 -65.93
CA LYS A 949 -14.83 52.43 -65.20
C LYS A 949 -16.07 52.55 -64.28
N CYS A 950 -15.91 52.65 -62.96
CA CYS A 950 -15.38 53.77 -62.15
C CYS A 950 -16.46 54.79 -61.76
N LYS A 951 -16.75 54.90 -60.46
CA LYS A 951 -16.89 56.11 -59.61
C LYS A 951 -17.76 55.79 -58.37
N GLU A 952 -17.21 55.94 -57.16
CA GLU A 952 -17.25 57.17 -56.33
C GLU A 952 -18.69 57.54 -55.93
N SER A 953 -19.09 57.84 -54.69
CA SER A 953 -18.38 58.22 -53.47
C SER A 953 -19.37 58.26 -52.28
N ASN A 954 -18.81 58.09 -51.09
CA ASN A 954 -19.03 58.83 -49.84
C ASN A 954 -20.37 58.90 -49.08
N THR A 955 -20.14 59.08 -47.77
CA THR A 955 -20.79 59.95 -46.77
C THR A 955 -21.94 59.33 -45.99
N LEU A 956 -21.75 58.92 -44.72
CA LEU A 956 -21.47 59.64 -43.44
C LEU A 956 -22.76 59.91 -42.63
N LEU A 957 -22.60 59.79 -41.30
CA LEU A 957 -23.37 60.44 -40.21
C LEU A 957 -24.77 59.84 -39.90
N VAL A 958 -25.29 59.77 -38.67
CA VAL A 958 -24.82 59.90 -37.28
C VAL A 958 -26.03 59.57 -36.36
N THR A 959 -25.83 59.58 -35.02
CA THR A 959 -26.83 59.76 -33.92
C THR A 959 -27.82 58.65 -33.61
N GLN A 960 -28.32 58.46 -32.38
CA GLN A 960 -27.91 58.72 -30.98
C GLN A 960 -29.05 58.11 -30.12
N ASN A 961 -28.70 57.53 -28.98
CA ASN A 961 -29.39 57.51 -27.67
C ASN A 961 -30.93 57.45 -27.56
N LYS A 962 -31.39 56.53 -26.68
CA LYS A 962 -32.11 56.73 -25.39
C LYS A 962 -32.93 55.46 -25.07
N ARG A 963 -33.37 55.10 -23.85
CA ARG A 963 -33.10 55.33 -22.40
C ARG A 963 -34.34 54.74 -21.66
N ILE A 964 -34.26 54.52 -20.34
CA ILE A 964 -35.36 54.40 -19.32
C ILE A 964 -35.82 52.93 -19.07
N ILE A 965 -35.59 52.27 -17.90
CA ILE A 965 -35.91 52.44 -16.45
C ILE A 965 -37.27 51.83 -16.03
N GLY A 966 -37.24 51.05 -14.94
CA GLY A 966 -38.36 50.71 -14.02
C GLY A 966 -38.20 49.27 -13.47
N SER A 967 -37.63 49.00 -12.30
CA SER A 967 -38.05 49.22 -10.89
C SER A 967 -39.07 48.21 -10.34
N ASP A 968 -38.64 47.56 -9.25
CA ASP A 968 -39.38 47.19 -8.03
C ASP A 968 -40.10 45.83 -7.84
N SER A 969 -39.54 45.09 -6.87
CA SER A 969 -40.20 44.49 -5.68
C SER A 969 -41.05 43.22 -5.90
N ALA A 970 -41.24 42.26 -4.98
CA ALA A 970 -40.87 42.07 -3.58
C ALA A 970 -41.26 40.63 -3.14
N VAL A 971 -40.68 40.15 -2.02
CA VAL A 971 -41.28 39.24 -1.00
C VAL A 971 -41.43 37.74 -1.40
N CYS A 972 -40.67 36.77 -0.89
CA CYS A 972 -40.45 36.27 0.50
C CYS A 972 -41.65 35.49 1.07
N GLN A 973 -41.54 34.15 1.22
CA GLN A 973 -41.64 33.44 2.50
C GLN A 973 -41.58 31.90 2.34
N CYS A 974 -40.94 31.29 3.34
CA CYS A 974 -40.52 29.90 3.47
C CYS A 974 -41.67 28.91 3.72
N VAL A 975 -41.44 27.64 3.37
CA VAL A 975 -41.36 26.51 4.32
C VAL A 975 -40.13 25.70 3.97
#